data_AF-A0A1F5AJ87-F1
#
_entry.id   AF-A0A1F5AJ87-F1
#
_cell.length_a   1.000
_cell.length_b   1.000
_cell.length_c   1.000
_cell.angle_alpha   90.00
_cell.angle_beta   90.00
_cell.angle_gamma   90.00
#
_symmetry.space_group_name_H-M   'P 1'
#
loop_
_entity.id
_entity.type
_entity.pdbx_description
1 polymer ?
#
loop_
_entity_poly.entity_id
_entity_poly.type
_entity_poly.pdbx_seq_one_letter_code
_entity_poly.pdbx_strand_id
1 'polypeptide(L)'
;MPGLSAAPQEVPDLQAFILQLQTALQARDFETYLAAFAPGLRAAQRDSLDLIFDRLKMETVALHLANKGSLDPQQPRGFVQAVYQNPYSAIIETWQLGLEPAPGGWLIKDKIVRGNVSQLYKIKLPSGPPDRVDAVEVRHIDIRLAFRNALVFYDNVPGLDTALLIIGEGSLVFSPSDPSESHQLSLTHKSPRLQDSVSYAFIRCSPSFFGRNISIQKKPGPAKAPASKAEINLAASLFRKLGSHYFTIQTPLSAEPLSFVPQGDEAAIEFQGRKTGELSYVYSPFANEEVILYNRTRGLFVNFYSPAPEKDKRRLFVSFGQKSNVESYEIETAFEPENFRLSARARIQVLANVDGLDSISLKFNPSLEILRVYDSQRRELFFTQDSGGRLIYVYFLEPVAARRRMTIEIFYRGRLVPPPQVNDAITAGQQSETVVFMGPRYETYFYSQSAYWYPAPPEEDFFTARMKIIVPPGYTSIANGRLLEEGTLNGLQRVTELDKAGSDYAVYEIGTPVRYLSFLVGRLSLTEEGLAGSLPLTCYVASDVRWLRRNFLEDTRKILAFYQNLFGPFPFDNLRIVQRLWQSAGGHSPASFLVVNELPRRTDATGALVPLVPSPNSPVDLSHWKDYFLAHEIAHQWWGQGVTAATYRDQWLSEGLSQFAAALYLRSKHGEEAFSAILKKFSKWTGKKSRWGEITLGSRLSYVDFEAYQAIIYNKAALVLNMLRDLMGDERFFAGLRGFFARYRGSTASTGQFRAAMEAAAGRGLADFFDPWFNSHELAEVRVGRTVDRSGETSVIRIRIDQPGRPFVFPLWISWKGADGAARREKVLVEQKNQEFEILAPGPVRDVVVNPDKAVPGGFNAKKG
;
A
#
# COMPACT_ATOMS: atom_id res chain seq x y z
N MET A 1 18.45 -44.00 59.23
CA MET A 1 17.68 -42.74 59.34
C MET A 1 17.79 -42.01 58.01
N PRO A 2 16.78 -42.09 57.13
CA PRO A 2 16.77 -41.34 55.88
C PRO A 2 16.52 -39.86 56.17
N GLY A 3 17.32 -39.00 55.54
CA GLY A 3 17.26 -37.55 55.67
C GLY A 3 15.94 -36.98 55.14
N LEU A 4 15.39 -36.05 55.91
CA LEU A 4 14.18 -35.28 55.61
C LEU A 4 14.28 -34.64 54.23
N SER A 5 13.37 -35.04 53.35
CA SER A 5 12.97 -34.28 52.17
C SER A 5 12.51 -32.89 52.61
N ALA A 6 13.26 -31.84 52.24
CA ALA A 6 12.78 -30.47 52.35
C ALA A 6 11.45 -30.36 51.57
N ALA A 7 10.40 -29.89 52.24
CA ALA A 7 9.14 -29.59 51.57
C ALA A 7 9.39 -28.56 50.46
N PRO A 8 8.76 -28.70 49.28
CA PRO A 8 8.86 -27.68 48.24
C PRO A 8 8.34 -26.35 48.79
N GLN A 9 9.19 -25.32 48.82
CA GLN A 9 8.76 -23.95 49.12
C GLN A 9 7.66 -23.59 48.11
N GLU A 10 6.45 -23.29 48.60
CA GLU A 10 5.37 -22.80 47.75
C GLU A 10 5.84 -21.51 47.06
N VAL A 11 5.84 -21.52 45.73
CA VAL A 11 6.19 -20.34 44.93
C VAL A 11 5.11 -19.28 45.19
N PRO A 12 5.47 -18.08 45.67
CA PRO A 12 4.46 -17.06 45.99
C PRO A 12 3.67 -16.63 44.75
N ASP A 13 2.37 -16.36 44.91
CA ASP A 13 1.52 -15.91 43.80
C ASP A 13 1.92 -14.50 43.33
N LEU A 14 2.48 -14.42 42.12
CA LEU A 14 2.89 -13.16 41.52
C LEU A 14 1.70 -12.24 41.21
N GLN A 15 0.54 -12.78 40.83
CA GLN A 15 -0.63 -11.96 40.51
C GLN A 15 -1.14 -11.23 41.76
N ALA A 16 -1.23 -11.95 42.87
CA ALA A 16 -1.59 -11.36 44.17
C ALA A 16 -0.57 -10.30 44.61
N PHE A 17 0.73 -10.55 44.42
CA PHE A 17 1.79 -9.59 44.74
C PHE A 17 1.69 -8.30 43.91
N ILE A 18 1.46 -8.39 42.59
CA ILE A 18 1.28 -7.20 41.74
C ILE A 18 0.02 -6.42 42.14
N LEU A 19 -1.06 -7.12 42.52
CA LEU A 19 -2.28 -6.47 43.01
C LEU A 19 -2.01 -5.66 44.30
N GLN A 20 -1.22 -6.22 45.24
CA GLN A 20 -0.81 -5.50 46.45
C GLN A 20 -0.02 -4.23 46.13
N LEU A 21 0.95 -4.30 45.20
CA LEU A 21 1.70 -3.11 44.75
C LEU A 21 0.77 -2.06 44.16
N GLN A 22 -0.20 -2.48 43.33
CA GLN A 22 -1.18 -1.57 42.74
C GLN A 22 -2.01 -0.89 43.82
N THR A 23 -2.53 -1.64 44.80
CA THR A 23 -3.33 -1.07 45.90
C THR A 23 -2.55 -0.06 46.72
N ALA A 24 -1.28 -0.36 47.04
CA ALA A 24 -0.41 0.58 47.76
C ALA A 24 -0.19 1.88 46.97
N LEU A 25 0.10 1.79 45.67
CA LEU A 25 0.29 2.96 44.81
C LEU A 25 -1.01 3.78 44.65
N GLN A 26 -2.16 3.13 44.49
CA GLN A 26 -3.47 3.78 44.38
C GLN A 26 -3.85 4.51 45.68
N ALA A 27 -3.54 3.92 46.83
CA ALA A 27 -3.77 4.53 48.14
C ALA A 27 -2.73 5.60 48.52
N ARG A 28 -1.68 5.77 47.70
CA ARG A 28 -0.49 6.58 48.00
C ARG A 28 0.24 6.15 49.27
N ASP A 29 0.12 4.87 49.63
CA ASP A 29 0.90 4.26 50.70
C ASP A 29 2.28 3.85 50.16
N PHE A 30 3.13 4.86 49.97
CA PHE A 30 4.46 4.67 49.38
C PHE A 30 5.39 3.86 50.28
N GLU A 31 5.18 3.84 51.60
CA GLU A 31 6.01 3.02 52.50
C GLU A 31 5.75 1.53 52.27
N THR A 32 4.49 1.12 52.14
CA THR A 32 4.14 -0.27 51.80
C THR A 32 4.66 -0.66 50.41
N TYR A 33 4.59 0.24 49.43
CA TYR A 33 5.19 0.00 48.12
C TYR A 33 6.72 -0.17 48.19
N LEU A 34 7.42 0.73 48.89
CA LEU A 34 8.88 0.71 49.02
C LEU A 34 9.38 -0.48 49.85
N ALA A 35 8.57 -0.99 50.79
CA ALA A 35 8.89 -2.17 51.57
C ALA A 35 9.05 -3.43 50.69
N ALA A 36 8.37 -3.50 49.55
CA ALA A 36 8.49 -4.58 48.58
C ALA A 36 9.83 -4.57 47.79
N PHE A 37 10.63 -3.51 47.92
CA PHE A 37 11.94 -3.40 47.27
C PHE A 37 13.09 -3.63 48.25
N ALA A 38 14.18 -4.22 47.74
CA ALA A 38 15.44 -4.33 48.45
C ALA A 38 15.92 -2.94 48.94
N PRO A 39 16.54 -2.83 50.14
CA PRO A 39 16.88 -1.53 50.75
C PRO A 39 17.66 -0.58 49.84
N GLY A 40 18.58 -1.11 49.02
CA GLY A 40 19.40 -0.30 48.09
C GLY A 40 18.63 0.35 46.94
N LEU A 41 17.39 -0.09 46.65
CA LEU A 41 16.56 0.47 45.58
C LEU A 41 15.56 1.52 46.07
N ARG A 42 15.28 1.56 47.37
CA ARG A 42 14.16 2.35 47.92
C ARG A 42 14.29 3.85 47.65
N ALA A 43 15.50 4.39 47.73
CA ALA A 43 15.76 5.80 47.43
C ALA A 43 15.41 6.15 45.97
N ALA A 44 15.93 5.37 45.01
CA ALA A 44 15.65 5.58 43.59
C ALA A 44 14.17 5.38 43.23
N GLN A 45 13.48 4.44 43.89
CA GLN A 45 12.04 4.27 43.70
C GLN A 45 11.25 5.46 44.28
N ARG A 46 11.68 6.04 45.40
CA ARG A 46 11.06 7.25 45.94
C ARG A 46 11.22 8.43 44.98
N ASP A 47 12.41 8.65 44.43
CA ASP A 47 12.63 9.68 43.40
C ASP A 47 11.70 9.49 42.17
N SER A 48 11.48 8.23 41.76
CA SER A 48 10.55 7.90 40.67
C SER A 48 9.10 8.20 41.03
N LEU A 49 8.67 7.94 42.27
CA LEU A 49 7.33 8.27 42.75
C LEU A 49 7.12 9.78 42.81
N ASP A 50 8.11 10.54 43.28
CA ASP A 50 8.07 12.01 43.33
C ASP A 50 7.98 12.59 41.90
N LEU A 51 8.72 12.03 40.94
CA LEU A 51 8.58 12.43 39.54
C LEU A 51 7.15 12.20 39.02
N ILE A 52 6.59 11.01 39.23
CA ILE A 52 5.30 10.61 38.67
C ILE A 52 4.13 11.33 39.36
N PHE A 53 4.06 11.29 40.68
CA PHE A 53 2.92 11.79 41.45
C PHE A 53 3.07 13.27 41.82
N ASP A 54 4.28 13.77 42.10
CA ASP A 54 4.48 15.15 42.55
C ASP A 54 4.88 16.11 41.44
N ARG A 55 5.72 15.72 40.48
CA ARG A 55 6.11 16.62 39.37
C ARG A 55 5.16 16.52 38.18
N LEU A 56 4.86 15.30 37.73
CA LEU A 56 3.97 15.04 36.59
C LEU A 56 2.49 15.01 36.98
N LYS A 57 2.20 15.05 38.30
CA LYS A 57 0.83 15.12 38.84
C LYS A 57 -0.07 14.01 38.29
N MET A 58 0.45 12.79 38.22
CA MET A 58 -0.38 11.62 37.89
C MET A 58 -1.32 11.31 39.05
N GLU A 59 -2.57 10.97 38.74
CA GLU A 59 -3.64 10.79 39.73
C GLU A 59 -3.97 9.32 39.96
N THR A 60 -3.96 8.51 38.88
CA THR A 60 -4.31 7.09 38.93
C THR A 60 -3.18 6.22 38.38
N VAL A 61 -3.15 4.96 38.82
CA VAL A 61 -2.22 3.93 38.37
C VAL A 61 -2.93 2.58 38.24
N ALA A 62 -2.64 1.87 37.16
CA ALA A 62 -3.05 0.49 36.95
C ALA A 62 -1.82 -0.36 36.58
N LEU A 63 -1.70 -1.56 37.15
CA LEU A 63 -0.64 -2.51 36.93
C LEU A 63 -1.21 -3.78 36.30
N HIS A 64 -0.69 -4.16 35.12
CA HIS A 64 -1.12 -5.35 34.40
C HIS A 64 0.05 -6.33 34.32
N LEU A 65 -0.11 -7.53 34.88
CA LEU A 65 0.89 -8.58 34.78
C LEU A 65 0.91 -9.20 33.38
N ALA A 66 2.05 -9.08 32.71
CA ALA A 66 2.27 -9.60 31.36
C ALA A 66 2.62 -11.10 31.35
N ASN A 67 3.26 -11.63 32.40
CA ASN A 67 3.55 -13.06 32.49
C ASN A 67 2.23 -13.86 32.56
N LYS A 68 1.95 -14.70 31.55
CA LYS A 68 0.87 -15.70 31.60
C LYS A 68 1.38 -17.14 31.80
N GLY A 69 2.68 -17.36 31.64
CA GLY A 69 3.36 -18.64 31.90
C GLY A 69 4.02 -18.68 33.29
N SER A 70 4.59 -19.84 33.63
CA SER A 70 5.40 -20.02 34.84
C SER A 70 6.68 -19.18 34.79
N LEU A 71 7.10 -18.64 35.93
CA LEU A 71 8.39 -17.94 36.05
C LEU A 71 9.55 -18.91 35.94
N ASP A 72 10.70 -18.41 35.47
CA ASP A 72 11.97 -19.13 35.58
C ASP A 72 12.31 -19.33 37.07
N PRO A 73 12.41 -20.58 37.56
CA PRO A 73 12.71 -20.84 38.97
C PRO A 73 14.10 -20.38 39.40
N GLN A 74 15.07 -20.27 38.48
CA GLN A 74 16.44 -19.86 38.80
C GLN A 74 16.61 -18.34 38.83
N GLN A 75 15.85 -17.63 37.99
CA GLN A 75 15.85 -16.16 37.91
C GLN A 75 14.44 -15.64 37.69
N PRO A 76 13.58 -15.62 38.74
CA PRO A 76 12.20 -15.22 38.57
C PRO A 76 12.13 -13.74 38.18
N ARG A 77 11.56 -13.47 37.01
CA ARG A 77 11.37 -12.13 36.45
C ARG A 77 9.91 -11.85 36.14
N GLY A 78 9.36 -10.83 36.81
CA GLY A 78 8.02 -10.31 36.55
C GLY A 78 8.06 -9.19 35.51
N PHE A 79 7.14 -9.20 34.56
CA PHE A 79 6.92 -8.16 33.57
C PHE A 79 5.56 -7.52 33.84
N VAL A 80 5.55 -6.22 34.14
CA VAL A 80 4.34 -5.49 34.54
C VAL A 80 4.19 -4.26 33.66
N GLN A 81 3.04 -4.09 33.05
CA GLN A 81 2.70 -2.86 32.34
C GLN A 81 2.03 -1.91 33.32
N ALA A 82 2.66 -0.76 33.57
CA ALA A 82 2.16 0.27 34.47
C ALA A 82 1.59 1.43 33.66
N VAL A 83 0.35 1.80 33.98
CA VAL A 83 -0.38 2.86 33.29
C VAL A 83 -0.71 3.94 34.31
N TYR A 84 -0.03 5.07 34.18
CA TYR A 84 -0.26 6.25 35.00
C TYR A 84 -1.11 7.25 34.23
N GLN A 85 -2.10 7.85 34.87
CA GLN A 85 -2.96 8.82 34.19
C GLN A 85 -3.33 10.01 35.06
N ASN A 86 -3.58 11.14 34.40
CA ASN A 86 -4.29 12.29 34.93
C ASN A 86 -5.32 12.79 33.89
N PRO A 87 -6.04 13.90 34.12
CA PRO A 87 -7.04 14.40 33.18
C PRO A 87 -6.51 14.87 31.80
N TYR A 88 -5.19 15.06 31.68
CA TYR A 88 -4.52 15.65 30.50
C TYR A 88 -3.59 14.69 29.76
N SER A 89 -3.08 13.67 30.45
CA SER A 89 -2.00 12.83 29.95
C SER A 89 -2.02 11.43 30.55
N ALA A 90 -1.31 10.53 29.89
CA ALA A 90 -1.05 9.17 30.34
C ALA A 90 0.42 8.82 30.07
N ILE A 91 0.98 7.99 30.95
CA ILE A 91 2.32 7.41 30.79
C ILE A 91 2.14 5.89 30.84
N ILE A 92 2.76 5.20 29.90
CA ILE A 92 2.74 3.74 29.83
C ILE A 92 4.19 3.26 29.91
N GLU A 93 4.47 2.50 30.97
CA GLU A 93 5.78 1.91 31.24
C GLU A 93 5.69 0.38 31.23
N THR A 94 6.74 -0.27 30.74
CA THR A 94 6.95 -1.69 30.99
C THR A 94 8.02 -1.87 32.05
N TRP A 95 7.65 -2.49 33.17
CA TRP A 95 8.55 -2.84 34.25
C TRP A 95 9.03 -4.26 34.09
N GLN A 96 10.32 -4.44 34.19
CA GLN A 96 10.97 -5.71 34.39
C GLN A 96 11.45 -5.76 35.84
N LEU A 97 10.89 -6.68 36.62
CA LEU A 97 11.14 -6.87 38.04
C LEU A 97 11.97 -8.14 38.24
N GLY A 98 13.19 -8.00 38.74
CA GLY A 98 13.93 -9.14 39.31
C GLY A 98 13.36 -9.47 40.69
N LEU A 99 12.92 -10.71 40.88
CA LEU A 99 12.22 -11.15 42.08
C LEU A 99 13.07 -12.14 42.88
N GLU A 100 12.85 -12.18 44.20
CA GLU A 100 13.37 -13.20 45.11
C GLU A 100 12.29 -13.62 46.12
N PRO A 101 12.15 -14.91 46.44
CA PRO A 101 11.22 -15.35 47.48
C PRO A 101 11.58 -14.76 48.85
N ALA A 102 10.58 -14.26 49.58
CA ALA A 102 10.75 -13.71 50.92
C ALA A 102 9.61 -14.16 51.86
N PRO A 103 9.80 -14.12 53.19
CA PRO A 103 8.71 -14.39 54.13
C PRO A 103 7.53 -13.43 53.89
N GLY A 104 6.41 -13.95 53.40
CA GLY A 104 5.21 -13.17 53.08
C GLY A 104 5.01 -12.78 51.61
N GLY A 105 5.88 -13.22 50.69
CA GLY A 105 5.67 -13.00 49.24
C GLY A 105 6.95 -12.89 48.42
N TRP A 106 6.96 -11.94 47.48
CA TRP A 106 8.11 -11.61 46.64
C TRP A 106 8.84 -10.36 47.17
N LEU A 107 10.16 -10.33 47.02
CA LEU A 107 11.00 -9.14 47.19
C LEU A 107 11.58 -8.73 45.83
N ILE A 108 11.51 -7.43 45.50
CA ILE A 108 12.06 -6.88 44.25
C ILE A 108 13.53 -6.50 44.46
N LYS A 109 14.44 -7.20 43.78
CA LYS A 109 15.90 -6.97 43.83
C LYS A 109 16.43 -6.04 42.75
N ASP A 110 15.70 -5.90 41.66
CA ASP A 110 15.95 -4.94 40.59
C ASP A 110 14.64 -4.58 39.89
N LYS A 111 14.56 -3.33 39.39
CA LYS A 111 13.47 -2.87 38.55
C LYS A 111 14.08 -2.09 37.38
N ILE A 112 13.83 -2.58 36.17
CA ILE A 112 14.23 -1.93 34.93
C ILE A 112 12.97 -1.44 34.23
N VAL A 113 12.91 -0.15 33.90
CA VAL A 113 11.81 0.42 33.11
C VAL A 113 12.24 0.43 31.64
N ARG A 114 11.49 -0.24 30.77
CA ARG A 114 11.73 -0.38 29.33
C ARG A 114 10.47 0.02 28.54
N GLY A 115 10.65 0.39 27.26
CA GLY A 115 9.55 0.68 26.34
C GLY A 115 8.66 1.85 26.77
N ASN A 116 9.27 2.98 27.11
CA ASN A 116 8.52 4.14 27.61
C ASN A 116 7.78 4.83 26.46
N VAL A 117 6.45 4.77 26.45
CA VAL A 117 5.67 5.76 25.71
C VAL A 117 5.57 6.98 26.61
N SER A 118 6.65 7.78 26.58
CA SER A 118 7.07 8.68 27.65
C SER A 118 6.12 9.80 28.00
N GLN A 119 5.19 10.15 27.11
CA GLN A 119 4.05 10.99 27.45
C GLN A 119 3.02 10.97 26.32
N LEU A 120 1.82 10.54 26.65
CA LEU A 120 0.65 10.61 25.77
C LEU A 120 -0.31 11.65 26.31
N TYR A 121 -1.00 12.37 25.42
CA TYR A 121 -1.89 13.46 25.80
C TYR A 121 -3.36 13.16 25.45
N LYS A 122 -4.26 13.53 26.35
CA LYS A 122 -5.72 13.51 26.17
C LYS A 122 -6.14 14.88 25.64
N ILE A 123 -6.03 15.06 24.32
CA ILE A 123 -6.31 16.34 23.68
C ILE A 123 -7.79 16.69 23.81
N LYS A 124 -8.08 17.86 24.37
CA LYS A 124 -9.42 18.43 24.50
C LYS A 124 -9.42 19.81 23.86
N LEU A 125 -10.37 20.05 22.96
CA LEU A 125 -10.61 21.35 22.36
C LEU A 125 -12.13 21.54 22.17
N PRO A 126 -12.71 22.67 22.59
CA PRO A 126 -12.07 23.78 23.30
C PRO A 126 -11.70 23.40 24.75
N SER A 127 -10.51 23.81 25.21
CA SER A 127 -10.03 23.59 26.59
C SER A 127 -10.37 24.76 27.54
N GLY A 128 -10.61 25.95 26.97
CA GLY A 128 -10.85 27.20 27.69
C GLY A 128 -11.51 28.25 26.79
N PRO A 129 -11.61 29.52 27.25
CA PRO A 129 -12.18 30.60 26.45
C PRO A 129 -11.32 30.89 25.20
N PRO A 130 -11.92 31.12 24.02
CA PRO A 130 -11.16 31.44 22.82
C PRO A 130 -10.61 32.86 22.83
N ASP A 131 -9.55 33.06 22.06
CA ASP A 131 -9.06 34.38 21.71
C ASP A 131 -9.80 34.91 20.47
N ARG A 132 -10.34 36.13 20.54
CA ARG A 132 -10.78 36.84 19.34
C ARG A 132 -9.65 37.71 18.81
N VAL A 133 -9.17 37.42 17.62
CA VAL A 133 -7.94 38.00 17.04
C VAL A 133 -8.23 38.73 15.73
N ASP A 134 -7.38 39.69 15.34
CA ASP A 134 -7.59 40.49 14.12
C ASP A 134 -7.24 39.71 12.88
N ALA A 135 -6.13 38.98 12.94
CA ALA A 135 -5.67 38.13 11.86
C ALA A 135 -4.96 36.89 12.40
N VAL A 136 -5.18 35.76 11.73
CA VAL A 136 -4.35 34.57 11.85
C VAL A 136 -3.82 34.23 10.47
N GLU A 137 -2.51 34.03 10.37
CA GLU A 137 -1.88 33.55 9.15
C GLU A 137 -1.13 32.25 9.45
N VAL A 138 -1.39 31.25 8.63
CA VAL A 138 -0.65 29.98 8.58
C VAL A 138 0.02 29.93 7.23
N ARG A 139 1.36 29.96 7.20
CA ARG A 139 2.14 29.93 5.97
C ARG A 139 3.17 28.83 6.05
N HIS A 140 3.09 27.88 5.13
CA HIS A 140 4.00 26.75 5.11
C HIS A 140 4.24 26.27 3.66
N ILE A 141 5.48 26.36 3.18
CA ILE A 141 5.91 25.95 1.83
C ILE A 141 4.97 26.49 0.73
N ASP A 142 4.04 25.66 0.27
CA ASP A 142 3.13 25.89 -0.86
C ASP A 142 1.70 26.22 -0.41
N ILE A 143 1.39 26.23 0.90
CA ILE A 143 0.08 26.58 1.46
C ILE A 143 0.11 27.89 2.27
N ARG A 144 -0.94 28.69 2.11
CA ARG A 144 -1.24 29.87 2.92
C ARG A 144 -2.73 29.87 3.30
N LEU A 145 -3.01 29.89 4.59
CA LEU A 145 -4.33 30.16 5.15
C LEU A 145 -4.28 31.51 5.87
N ALA A 146 -5.22 32.41 5.57
CA ALA A 146 -5.31 33.71 6.22
C ALA A 146 -6.74 33.99 6.66
N PHE A 147 -6.94 34.16 7.97
CA PHE A 147 -8.23 34.46 8.60
C PHE A 147 -8.23 35.89 9.14
N ARG A 148 -9.40 36.54 9.11
CA ARG A 148 -9.62 37.86 9.71
C ARG A 148 -10.72 37.78 10.76
N ASN A 149 -10.60 38.57 11.83
CA ASN A 149 -11.59 38.63 12.91
C ASN A 149 -12.00 37.25 13.46
N ALA A 150 -11.02 36.35 13.58
CA ALA A 150 -11.25 34.95 13.88
C ALA A 150 -11.31 34.68 15.39
N LEU A 151 -11.96 33.59 15.75
CA LEU A 151 -11.83 32.93 17.05
C LEU A 151 -10.77 31.85 16.97
N VAL A 152 -9.85 31.84 17.93
CA VAL A 152 -8.80 30.83 18.07
C VAL A 152 -9.02 30.10 19.38
N PHE A 153 -9.20 28.79 19.29
CA PHE A 153 -9.27 27.88 20.43
C PHE A 153 -7.98 27.08 20.49
N TYR A 154 -7.45 26.88 21.68
CA TYR A 154 -6.22 26.13 21.92
C TYR A 154 -6.54 24.77 22.56
N ASP A 155 -5.57 23.87 22.53
CA ASP A 155 -5.66 22.60 23.24
C ASP A 155 -5.49 22.78 24.76
N ASN A 156 -5.53 21.66 25.48
CA ASN A 156 -5.34 21.57 26.92
C ASN A 156 -3.92 21.10 27.30
N VAL A 157 -2.95 21.11 26.39
CA VAL A 157 -1.60 20.58 26.66
C VAL A 157 -0.80 21.62 27.44
N PRO A 158 -0.38 21.34 28.68
CA PRO A 158 0.29 22.36 29.50
C PRO A 158 1.64 22.78 28.91
N GLY A 159 1.79 24.08 28.64
CA GLY A 159 3.06 24.69 28.23
C GLY A 159 3.53 24.38 26.81
N LEU A 160 2.69 23.74 25.99
CA LEU A 160 3.01 23.40 24.60
C LEU A 160 1.89 23.83 23.66
N ASP A 161 2.24 24.54 22.59
CA ASP A 161 1.30 24.87 21.51
C ASP A 161 1.30 23.73 20.49
N THR A 162 0.34 22.79 20.62
CA THR A 162 0.35 21.57 19.80
C THR A 162 -0.89 21.40 18.91
N ALA A 163 -2.00 22.06 19.25
CA ALA A 163 -3.15 22.16 18.39
C ALA A 163 -3.89 23.49 18.56
N LEU A 164 -4.52 23.93 17.48
CA LEU A 164 -5.42 25.08 17.51
C LEU A 164 -6.58 24.90 16.51
N LEU A 165 -7.73 25.49 16.84
CA LEU A 165 -8.87 25.57 15.95
C LEU A 165 -9.20 27.04 15.68
N ILE A 166 -9.13 27.43 14.41
CA ILE A 166 -9.49 28.75 13.92
C ILE A 166 -10.91 28.67 13.36
N ILE A 167 -11.81 29.54 13.82
CA ILE A 167 -13.15 29.71 13.25
C ILE A 167 -13.31 31.17 12.82
N GLY A 168 -13.66 31.39 11.55
CA GLY A 168 -13.87 32.73 11.00
C GLY A 168 -13.78 32.76 9.48
N GLU A 169 -13.93 33.95 8.91
CA GLU A 169 -13.76 34.14 7.47
C GLU A 169 -12.28 34.12 7.13
N GLY A 170 -11.88 33.13 6.33
CA GLY A 170 -10.52 33.00 5.84
C GLY A 170 -10.42 32.75 4.35
N SER A 171 -9.18 32.76 3.88
CA SER A 171 -8.80 32.48 2.50
C SER A 171 -7.69 31.43 2.46
N LEU A 172 -7.77 30.56 1.46
CA LEU A 172 -6.80 29.54 1.11
C LEU A 172 -6.10 29.95 -0.19
N VAL A 173 -4.77 29.83 -0.19
CA VAL A 173 -3.97 29.75 -1.41
C VAL A 173 -3.06 28.54 -1.29
N PHE A 174 -3.18 27.59 -2.20
CA PHE A 174 -2.28 26.44 -2.32
C PHE A 174 -1.73 26.35 -3.74
N SER A 175 -0.41 26.37 -3.89
CA SER A 175 0.27 26.39 -5.19
C SER A 175 1.47 25.45 -5.16
N PRO A 176 1.31 24.17 -5.53
CA PRO A 176 2.38 23.19 -5.42
C PRO A 176 3.60 23.59 -6.26
N SER A 177 4.78 23.42 -5.68
CA SER A 177 6.06 23.72 -6.34
C SER A 177 6.46 22.69 -7.40
N ASP A 178 5.90 21.47 -7.34
CA ASP A 178 6.11 20.43 -8.34
C ASP A 178 5.27 20.69 -9.63
N PRO A 179 5.89 20.70 -10.83
CA PRO A 179 5.18 20.97 -12.08
C PRO A 179 4.10 19.94 -12.43
N SER A 180 4.32 18.66 -12.15
CA SER A 180 3.36 17.59 -12.41
C SER A 180 2.14 17.73 -11.50
N GLU A 181 2.34 18.10 -10.24
CA GLU A 181 1.27 18.40 -9.28
C GLU A 181 0.48 19.67 -9.68
N SER A 182 1.16 20.71 -10.16
CA SER A 182 0.50 21.92 -10.69
C SER A 182 -0.32 21.64 -11.95
N HIS A 183 0.17 20.74 -12.81
CA HIS A 183 -0.58 20.24 -13.97
C HIS A 183 -1.82 19.44 -13.56
N GLN A 184 -1.71 18.55 -12.56
CA GLN A 184 -2.86 17.82 -12.01
C GLN A 184 -3.95 18.78 -11.50
N LEU A 185 -3.57 19.85 -10.79
CA LEU A 185 -4.51 20.88 -10.38
C LEU A 185 -5.15 21.60 -11.58
N SER A 186 -4.39 21.88 -12.62
CA SER A 186 -4.91 22.52 -13.84
C SER A 186 -5.97 21.66 -14.52
N LEU A 187 -5.84 20.34 -14.50
CA LEU A 187 -6.83 19.40 -15.05
C LEU A 187 -8.08 19.28 -14.18
N THR A 188 -7.90 19.16 -12.87
CA THR A 188 -8.99 18.84 -11.93
C THR A 188 -9.75 20.08 -11.45
N HIS A 189 -9.07 21.23 -11.37
CA HIS A 189 -9.58 22.48 -10.82
C HIS A 189 -9.50 23.67 -11.80
N LYS A 190 -9.09 23.45 -13.06
CA LYS A 190 -8.96 24.47 -14.12
C LYS A 190 -8.00 25.62 -13.76
N SER A 191 -7.10 25.37 -12.82
CA SER A 191 -6.12 26.35 -12.31
C SER A 191 -4.89 25.61 -11.77
N PRO A 192 -3.67 26.13 -11.99
CA PRO A 192 -2.44 25.54 -11.44
C PRO A 192 -2.28 25.72 -9.92
N ARG A 193 -3.24 26.40 -9.28
CA ARG A 193 -3.30 26.70 -7.85
C ARG A 193 -4.74 26.60 -7.34
N LEU A 194 -4.92 26.23 -6.09
CA LEU A 194 -6.20 26.27 -5.40
C LEU A 194 -6.35 27.61 -4.68
N GLN A 195 -7.49 28.26 -4.92
CA GLN A 195 -7.90 29.47 -4.21
C GLN A 195 -9.34 29.31 -3.75
N ASP A 196 -9.56 29.43 -2.45
CA ASP A 196 -10.89 29.26 -1.86
C ASP A 196 -11.09 30.14 -0.64
N SER A 197 -12.34 30.37 -0.26
CA SER A 197 -12.68 30.90 1.07
C SER A 197 -12.84 29.74 2.03
N VAL A 198 -12.31 29.88 3.25
CA VAL A 198 -12.37 28.87 4.31
C VAL A 198 -13.14 29.39 5.51
N SER A 199 -13.91 28.51 6.17
CA SER A 199 -14.72 28.86 7.35
C SER A 199 -14.10 28.45 8.67
N TYR A 200 -13.22 27.43 8.64
CA TYR A 200 -12.44 27.00 9.79
C TYR A 200 -11.13 26.33 9.34
N ALA A 201 -10.17 26.24 10.25
CA ALA A 201 -9.00 25.38 10.14
C ALA A 201 -8.65 24.77 11.51
N PHE A 202 -8.57 23.45 11.59
CA PHE A 202 -8.01 22.72 12.73
C PHE A 202 -6.56 22.33 12.40
N ILE A 203 -5.63 22.68 13.26
CA ILE A 203 -4.20 22.43 13.06
C ILE A 203 -3.72 21.59 14.23
N ARG A 204 -3.09 20.45 13.92
CA ARG A 204 -2.36 19.61 14.86
C ARG A 204 -0.91 19.55 14.40
N CYS A 205 0.01 20.10 15.18
CA CYS A 205 1.39 20.29 14.74
C CYS A 205 2.39 20.18 15.89
N SER A 206 3.68 20.14 15.54
CA SER A 206 4.77 20.24 16.51
C SER A 206 4.88 21.67 17.06
N PRO A 207 5.45 21.86 18.27
CA PRO A 207 5.72 23.20 18.80
C PRO A 207 6.62 24.05 17.87
N SER A 208 7.57 23.43 17.16
CA SER A 208 8.43 24.16 16.22
C SER A 208 7.68 24.61 14.97
N PHE A 209 6.78 23.78 14.43
CA PHE A 209 5.93 24.18 13.33
C PHE A 209 5.04 25.36 13.74
N PHE A 210 4.43 25.28 14.93
CA PHE A 210 3.58 26.35 15.47
C PHE A 210 4.35 27.68 15.51
N GLY A 211 5.52 27.70 16.15
CA GLY A 211 6.31 28.92 16.31
C GLY A 211 6.88 29.51 15.01
N ARG A 212 7.08 28.70 13.96
CA ARG A 212 7.65 29.16 12.68
C ARG A 212 6.60 29.57 11.65
N ASN A 213 5.46 28.86 11.63
CA ASN A 213 4.53 28.93 10.50
C ASN A 213 3.20 29.59 10.85
N ILE A 214 2.93 29.89 12.13
CA ILE A 214 1.65 30.43 12.60
C ILE A 214 1.87 31.80 13.23
N SER A 215 1.22 32.82 12.67
CA SER A 215 1.24 34.20 13.16
C SER A 215 -0.16 34.62 13.60
N ILE A 216 -0.31 34.97 14.88
CA ILE A 216 -1.58 35.44 15.47
C ILE A 216 -1.42 36.91 15.86
N GLN A 217 -2.22 37.79 15.25
CA GLN A 217 -2.17 39.23 15.50
C GLN A 217 -3.36 39.69 16.34
N LYS A 218 -3.08 40.29 17.49
CA LYS A 218 -4.03 40.98 18.37
C LYS A 218 -3.68 42.47 18.35
N LYS A 219 -4.49 43.32 17.72
CA LYS A 219 -4.32 44.77 17.77
C LYS A 219 -4.77 45.29 19.13
N PRO A 220 -4.03 46.25 19.74
CA PRO A 220 -4.52 46.95 20.92
C PRO A 220 -5.76 47.77 20.55
N GLY A 221 -6.86 47.55 21.28
CA GLY A 221 -8.17 48.16 21.06
C GLY A 221 -9.15 47.76 22.17
N PRO A 222 -10.40 48.25 22.16
CA PRO A 222 -11.41 47.85 23.16
C PRO A 222 -11.60 46.33 23.15
N ALA A 223 -11.85 45.75 24.33
CA ALA A 223 -12.05 44.31 24.49
C ALA A 223 -13.11 43.80 23.51
N LYS A 224 -12.72 42.88 22.61
CA LYS A 224 -13.66 42.32 21.63
C LYS A 224 -14.70 41.46 22.35
N ALA A 225 -15.91 41.38 21.79
CA ALA A 225 -17.00 40.62 22.38
C ALA A 225 -16.62 39.14 22.61
N PRO A 226 -17.01 38.54 23.76
CA PRO A 226 -16.73 37.14 24.05
C PRO A 226 -17.41 36.22 23.04
N ALA A 227 -16.88 35.00 22.89
CA ALA A 227 -17.50 34.00 22.03
C ALA A 227 -18.89 33.63 22.53
N SER A 228 -19.85 33.58 21.61
CA SER A 228 -21.19 33.10 21.82
C SER A 228 -21.20 31.59 22.11
N LYS A 229 -22.25 31.12 22.79
CA LYS A 229 -22.46 29.68 23.05
C LYS A 229 -22.53 28.86 21.76
N ALA A 230 -23.05 29.44 20.67
CA ALA A 230 -23.10 28.81 19.36
C ALA A 230 -21.70 28.59 18.77
N GLU A 231 -20.80 29.57 18.87
CA GLU A 231 -19.41 29.45 18.41
C GLU A 231 -18.64 28.38 19.21
N ILE A 232 -18.84 28.31 20.53
CA ILE A 232 -18.22 27.28 21.39
C ILE A 232 -18.74 25.87 21.04
N ASN A 233 -20.05 25.73 20.85
CA ASN A 233 -20.66 24.45 20.46
C ASN A 233 -20.18 23.99 19.06
N LEU A 234 -20.02 24.93 18.13
CA LEU A 234 -19.45 24.66 16.82
C LEU A 234 -18.00 24.16 16.94
N ALA A 235 -17.17 24.82 17.75
CA ALA A 235 -15.80 24.39 18.01
C ALA A 235 -15.72 22.96 18.57
N ALA A 236 -16.54 22.65 19.58
CA ALA A 236 -16.60 21.30 20.14
C ALA A 236 -17.08 20.25 19.13
N SER A 237 -18.02 20.61 18.25
CA SER A 237 -18.50 19.73 17.17
C SER A 237 -17.42 19.45 16.14
N LEU A 238 -16.70 20.49 15.70
CA LEU A 238 -15.59 20.36 14.76
C LEU A 238 -14.46 19.51 15.36
N PHE A 239 -14.11 19.71 16.64
CA PHE A 239 -13.08 18.91 17.28
C PHE A 239 -13.48 17.43 17.43
N ARG A 240 -14.74 17.12 17.79
CA ARG A 240 -15.21 15.72 17.78
C ARG A 240 -15.10 15.06 16.41
N LYS A 241 -15.26 15.84 15.35
CA LYS A 241 -15.12 15.36 13.97
C LYS A 241 -13.66 15.18 13.54
N LEU A 242 -12.77 16.10 13.92
CA LEU A 242 -11.42 16.22 13.35
C LEU A 242 -10.29 15.76 14.26
N GLY A 243 -10.50 15.83 15.58
CA GLY A 243 -9.45 15.69 16.60
C GLY A 243 -8.76 14.33 16.63
N SER A 244 -9.45 13.27 16.19
CA SER A 244 -8.92 11.92 16.14
C SER A 244 -8.17 11.60 14.85
N HIS A 245 -8.17 12.47 13.83
CA HIS A 245 -7.62 12.11 12.52
C HIS A 245 -6.11 11.90 12.50
N TYR A 246 -5.34 12.59 13.35
CA TYR A 246 -3.88 12.56 13.29
C TYR A 246 -3.25 12.43 14.66
N PHE A 247 -2.11 11.74 14.70
CA PHE A 247 -1.28 11.54 15.90
C PHE A 247 -2.05 10.98 17.10
N THR A 248 -3.18 10.32 16.84
CA THR A 248 -4.07 9.76 17.86
C THR A 248 -4.03 8.25 17.78
N ILE A 249 -3.89 7.62 18.94
CA ILE A 249 -3.86 6.19 19.13
C ILE A 249 -4.96 5.73 20.08
N GLN A 250 -5.38 4.49 19.86
CA GLN A 250 -6.26 3.73 20.72
C GLN A 250 -5.47 2.62 21.40
N THR A 251 -5.83 2.29 22.62
CA THR A 251 -5.18 1.24 23.39
C THR A 251 -6.18 0.53 24.29
N PRO A 252 -6.07 -0.80 24.49
CA PRO A 252 -6.90 -1.51 25.47
C PRO A 252 -6.72 -1.00 26.92
N LEU A 253 -5.61 -0.29 27.20
CA LEU A 253 -5.28 0.20 28.53
C LEU A 253 -5.92 1.55 28.90
N SER A 254 -6.61 2.21 27.96
CA SER A 254 -7.28 3.48 28.22
C SER A 254 -8.57 3.62 27.41
N ALA A 255 -9.64 4.08 28.06
CA ALA A 255 -10.94 4.28 27.41
C ALA A 255 -10.97 5.54 26.52
N GLU A 256 -10.14 6.54 26.82
CA GLU A 256 -10.03 7.76 26.03
C GLU A 256 -8.88 7.64 25.00
N PRO A 257 -9.04 8.14 23.77
CA PRO A 257 -7.95 8.21 22.80
C PRO A 257 -6.78 9.04 23.33
N LEU A 258 -5.57 8.60 23.00
CA LEU A 258 -4.33 9.20 23.43
C LEU A 258 -3.58 9.77 22.23
N SER A 259 -2.83 10.86 22.39
CA SER A 259 -2.13 11.51 21.29
C SER A 259 -0.64 11.71 21.56
N PHE A 260 0.17 11.46 20.53
CA PHE A 260 1.58 11.84 20.50
C PHE A 260 1.75 13.32 20.17
N VAL A 261 2.82 13.92 20.67
CA VAL A 261 3.27 15.23 20.19
C VAL A 261 4.03 15.05 18.87
N PRO A 262 3.60 15.68 17.76
CA PRO A 262 4.29 15.64 16.48
C PRO A 262 5.73 16.12 16.62
N GLN A 263 6.64 15.50 15.87
CA GLN A 263 8.08 15.73 15.98
C GLN A 263 8.61 16.52 14.78
N GLY A 264 9.82 17.08 14.89
CA GLY A 264 10.36 17.94 13.83
C GLY A 264 9.39 19.06 13.48
N ASP A 265 9.17 19.33 12.20
CA ASP A 265 8.16 20.29 11.73
C ASP A 265 6.86 19.61 11.26
N GLU A 266 6.52 18.42 11.77
CA GLU A 266 5.27 17.73 11.39
C GLU A 266 4.01 18.55 11.68
N ALA A 267 3.08 18.56 10.73
CA ALA A 267 1.80 19.23 10.86
C ALA A 267 0.70 18.56 10.04
N ALA A 268 -0.51 18.57 10.59
CA ALA A 268 -1.75 18.24 9.89
C ALA A 268 -2.73 19.41 10.04
N ILE A 269 -3.28 19.88 8.93
CA ILE A 269 -4.21 21.00 8.85
C ILE A 269 -5.48 20.54 8.14
N GLU A 270 -6.59 20.52 8.86
CA GLU A 270 -7.92 20.20 8.34
C GLU A 270 -8.74 21.48 8.17
N PHE A 271 -9.27 21.73 6.98
CA PHE A 271 -10.01 22.96 6.70
C PHE A 271 -11.13 22.73 5.70
N GLN A 272 -12.18 23.55 5.81
CA GLN A 272 -13.33 23.52 4.92
C GLN A 272 -13.24 24.65 3.91
N GLY A 273 -12.96 24.32 2.65
CA GLY A 273 -13.12 25.24 1.53
C GLY A 273 -14.57 25.33 1.06
N ARG A 274 -15.00 26.50 0.62
CA ARG A 274 -16.37 26.75 0.10
C ARG A 274 -16.61 26.05 -1.24
N LYS A 275 -15.61 25.98 -2.11
CA LYS A 275 -15.67 25.32 -3.43
C LYS A 275 -15.09 23.90 -3.39
N THR A 276 -14.02 23.70 -2.62
CA THR A 276 -13.26 22.44 -2.65
C THR A 276 -13.79 21.38 -1.69
N GLY A 277 -14.64 21.74 -0.73
CA GLY A 277 -15.03 20.82 0.34
C GLY A 277 -13.98 20.76 1.46
N GLU A 278 -14.01 19.67 2.22
CA GLU A 278 -13.07 19.41 3.31
C GLU A 278 -11.75 18.89 2.78
N LEU A 279 -10.68 19.59 3.13
CA LEU A 279 -9.31 19.30 2.73
C LEU A 279 -8.43 19.05 3.95
N SER A 280 -7.55 18.07 3.81
CA SER A 280 -6.48 17.75 4.77
C SER A 280 -5.13 18.03 4.14
N TYR A 281 -4.35 18.92 4.73
CA TYR A 281 -2.95 19.15 4.38
C TYR A 281 -2.08 18.50 5.45
N VAL A 282 -1.26 17.52 5.09
CA VAL A 282 -0.31 16.87 6.01
C VAL A 282 1.10 17.13 5.50
N TYR A 283 1.97 17.58 6.39
CA TYR A 283 3.39 17.70 6.17
C TYR A 283 4.15 16.79 7.14
N SER A 284 5.00 15.91 6.59
CA SER A 284 5.95 15.13 7.37
C SER A 284 7.34 15.19 6.73
N PRO A 285 8.32 15.84 7.37
CA PRO A 285 9.67 16.02 6.82
C PRO A 285 10.46 14.71 6.74
N PHE A 286 9.96 13.62 7.34
CA PHE A 286 10.60 12.32 7.36
C PHE A 286 10.02 11.34 6.33
N ALA A 287 8.95 11.74 5.63
CA ALA A 287 8.31 10.92 4.60
C ALA A 287 9.02 11.07 3.25
N ASN A 288 8.91 10.03 2.40
CA ASN A 288 9.40 10.10 1.01
C ASN A 288 8.72 11.21 0.20
N GLU A 289 7.46 11.48 0.53
CA GLU A 289 6.65 12.54 -0.04
C GLU A 289 6.22 13.44 1.12
N GLU A 290 6.87 14.59 1.24
CA GLU A 290 6.74 15.42 2.44
C GLU A 290 5.35 16.06 2.56
N VAL A 291 4.65 16.33 1.44
CA VAL A 291 3.35 17.01 1.40
C VAL A 291 2.26 16.10 0.85
N ILE A 292 1.18 15.96 1.62
CA ILE A 292 -0.08 15.33 1.20
C ILE A 292 -1.21 16.37 1.27
N LEU A 293 -1.93 16.56 0.17
CA LEU A 293 -3.21 17.25 0.15
C LEU A 293 -4.32 16.27 -0.23
N TYR A 294 -5.24 16.01 0.68
CA TYR A 294 -6.33 15.05 0.53
C TYR A 294 -7.68 15.74 0.60
N ASN A 295 -8.62 15.36 -0.27
CA ASN A 295 -10.00 15.84 -0.24
C ASN A 295 -10.88 14.80 0.45
N ARG A 296 -11.26 15.08 1.70
CA ARG A 296 -12.08 14.19 2.52
C ARG A 296 -13.50 14.07 2.01
N THR A 297 -14.07 15.16 1.49
CA THR A 297 -15.44 15.16 0.97
C THR A 297 -15.59 14.22 -0.23
N ARG A 298 -14.57 14.17 -1.09
CA ARG A 298 -14.56 13.31 -2.29
C ARG A 298 -13.85 11.98 -2.09
N GLY A 299 -13.16 11.80 -0.97
CA GLY A 299 -12.41 10.58 -0.67
C GLY A 299 -11.15 10.37 -1.52
N LEU A 300 -10.54 11.43 -2.06
CA LEU A 300 -9.43 11.31 -3.04
C LEU A 300 -8.22 12.19 -2.72
N PHE A 301 -7.03 11.74 -3.13
CA PHE A 301 -5.79 12.52 -3.06
C PHE A 301 -5.79 13.60 -4.14
N VAL A 302 -5.48 14.84 -3.75
CA VAL A 302 -5.37 15.98 -4.67
C VAL A 302 -3.92 16.14 -5.13
N ASN A 303 -2.98 16.26 -4.18
CA ASN A 303 -1.55 16.36 -4.47
C ASN A 303 -0.74 15.52 -3.47
N PHE A 304 0.37 14.93 -3.95
CA PHE A 304 1.28 14.13 -3.13
C PHE A 304 2.70 14.22 -3.67
N TYR A 305 3.58 14.97 -3.00
CA TYR A 305 4.91 15.31 -3.50
C TYR A 305 5.85 15.78 -2.39
N SER A 306 7.15 15.73 -2.68
CA SER A 306 8.18 16.44 -1.92
C SER A 306 8.49 17.80 -2.60
N PRO A 307 8.36 18.93 -1.88
CA PRO A 307 8.62 20.26 -2.42
C PRO A 307 10.04 20.41 -2.95
N ALA A 308 10.24 21.22 -3.99
CA ALA A 308 11.58 21.45 -4.55
C ALA A 308 12.57 21.95 -3.46
N PRO A 309 13.82 21.48 -3.45
CA PRO A 309 14.82 21.99 -2.51
C PRO A 309 15.01 23.50 -2.69
N GLU A 310 15.12 24.22 -1.57
CA GLU A 310 15.48 25.65 -1.62
C GLU A 310 16.86 25.77 -2.29
N LYS A 311 16.98 26.68 -3.26
CA LYS A 311 18.28 27.00 -3.88
C LYS A 311 19.27 27.34 -2.75
N ASP A 312 20.42 26.68 -2.76
CA ASP A 312 21.53 26.81 -1.78
C ASP A 312 21.42 26.02 -0.46
N LYS A 313 20.35 25.24 -0.21
CA LYS A 313 20.32 24.31 0.93
C LYS A 313 20.50 22.87 0.46
N ARG A 314 21.60 22.23 0.89
CA ARG A 314 21.75 20.77 0.80
C ARG A 314 20.76 20.13 1.78
N ARG A 315 19.75 19.43 1.27
CA ARG A 315 18.87 18.60 2.10
C ARG A 315 19.61 17.32 2.47
N LEU A 316 19.80 17.09 3.77
CA LEU A 316 20.20 15.79 4.28
C LEU A 316 18.93 14.93 4.36
N PHE A 317 18.72 14.06 3.38
CA PHE A 317 17.71 13.02 3.50
C PHE A 317 18.23 11.93 4.43
N VAL A 318 17.76 11.94 5.67
CA VAL A 318 17.92 10.80 6.58
C VAL A 318 16.66 9.95 6.41
N SER A 319 16.70 8.98 5.50
CA SER A 319 15.70 7.91 5.53
C SER A 319 16.13 6.92 6.61
N PHE A 320 15.27 6.76 7.62
CA PHE A 320 15.39 5.60 8.49
C PHE A 320 14.92 4.42 7.65
N GLY A 321 15.85 3.63 7.13
CA GLY A 321 15.50 2.37 6.47
C GLY A 321 14.61 1.50 7.37
N GLN A 322 13.97 0.50 6.79
CA GLN A 322 13.07 -0.40 7.50
C GLN A 322 13.74 -0.93 8.78
N LYS A 323 13.20 -0.57 9.96
CA LYS A 323 13.80 -0.91 11.27
C LYS A 323 13.80 -2.41 11.55
N SER A 324 12.92 -3.14 10.88
CA SER A 324 12.74 -4.58 11.00
C SER A 324 12.11 -5.17 9.75
N ASN A 325 12.48 -6.40 9.39
CA ASN A 325 11.81 -7.17 8.34
C ASN A 325 11.02 -8.33 8.92
N VAL A 326 9.89 -8.65 8.30
CA VAL A 326 9.17 -9.89 8.55
C VAL A 326 9.81 -10.98 7.69
N GLU A 327 10.33 -12.03 8.32
CA GLU A 327 10.98 -13.15 7.60
C GLU A 327 9.97 -14.25 7.25
N SER A 328 9.05 -14.56 8.17
CA SER A 328 8.10 -15.64 7.99
C SER A 328 6.80 -15.49 8.78
N TYR A 329 5.75 -16.12 8.26
CA TYR A 329 4.46 -16.27 8.91
C TYR A 329 4.09 -17.74 9.11
N GLU A 330 3.49 -18.05 10.25
CA GLU A 330 2.69 -19.26 10.45
C GLU A 330 1.27 -18.80 10.81
N ILE A 331 0.33 -18.99 9.89
CA ILE A 331 -1.06 -18.55 10.05
C ILE A 331 -1.97 -19.76 10.11
N GLU A 332 -2.76 -19.84 11.16
CA GLU A 332 -3.91 -20.73 11.23
C GLU A 332 -5.17 -19.89 11.24
N THR A 333 -6.00 -20.05 10.21
CA THR A 333 -7.22 -19.27 10.02
C THR A 333 -8.40 -20.19 9.78
N ALA A 334 -9.55 -19.84 10.34
CA ALA A 334 -10.81 -20.43 9.95
C ALA A 334 -11.76 -19.35 9.46
N PHE A 335 -12.40 -19.66 8.34
CA PHE A 335 -13.30 -18.74 7.66
C PHE A 335 -14.67 -19.39 7.45
N GLU A 336 -15.73 -18.74 7.93
CA GLU A 336 -17.13 -19.14 7.76
C GLU A 336 -17.80 -18.24 6.71
N PRO A 337 -18.06 -18.75 5.49
CA PRO A 337 -18.56 -17.93 4.39
C PRO A 337 -19.96 -17.35 4.61
N GLU A 338 -20.85 -18.05 5.33
CA GLU A 338 -22.26 -17.64 5.50
C GLU A 338 -22.41 -16.31 6.25
N ASN A 339 -21.56 -16.08 7.26
CA ASN A 339 -21.62 -14.90 8.12
C ASN A 339 -20.37 -14.00 8.01
N PHE A 340 -19.46 -14.31 7.09
CA PHE A 340 -18.19 -13.64 6.91
C PHE A 340 -17.34 -13.61 8.19
N ARG A 341 -17.40 -14.67 9.01
CA ARG A 341 -16.63 -14.72 10.26
C ARG A 341 -15.24 -15.28 9.99
N LEU A 342 -14.24 -14.57 10.48
CA LEU A 342 -12.84 -14.99 10.43
C LEU A 342 -12.32 -15.08 11.86
N SER A 343 -11.61 -16.17 12.15
CA SER A 343 -10.86 -16.36 13.40
C SER A 343 -9.47 -16.86 13.04
N ALA A 344 -8.43 -16.25 13.61
CA ALA A 344 -7.07 -16.60 13.23
C ALA A 344 -6.05 -16.37 14.35
N ARG A 345 -4.99 -17.17 14.25
CA ARG A 345 -3.71 -17.00 14.96
C ARG A 345 -2.64 -16.74 13.91
N ALA A 346 -1.94 -15.62 14.03
CA ALA A 346 -0.79 -15.31 13.21
C ALA A 346 0.46 -15.29 14.09
N ARG A 347 1.39 -16.22 13.83
CA ARG A 347 2.72 -16.21 14.41
C ARG A 347 3.67 -15.60 13.38
N ILE A 348 4.42 -14.57 13.79
CA ILE A 348 5.23 -13.74 12.90
C ILE A 348 6.66 -13.77 13.40
N GLN A 349 7.60 -14.13 12.52
CA GLN A 349 9.03 -14.03 12.79
C GLN A 349 9.57 -12.73 12.22
N VAL A 350 10.19 -11.94 13.10
CA VAL A 350 10.70 -10.61 12.75
C VAL A 350 12.19 -10.55 13.02
N LEU A 351 12.94 -9.97 12.07
CA LEU A 351 14.36 -9.68 12.18
C LEU A 351 14.54 -8.19 12.49
N ALA A 352 15.25 -7.88 13.58
CA ALA A 352 15.64 -6.50 13.86
C ALA A 352 16.80 -6.07 12.95
N ASN A 353 16.67 -4.92 12.29
CA ASN A 353 17.76 -4.33 11.48
C ASN A 353 18.54 -3.27 12.25
N VAL A 354 17.95 -2.75 13.32
CA VAL A 354 18.54 -1.73 14.19
C VAL A 354 18.81 -2.30 15.57
N ASP A 355 19.75 -1.68 16.28
CA ASP A 355 20.02 -2.04 17.66
C ASP A 355 19.01 -1.38 18.59
N GLY A 356 18.49 -2.14 19.55
CA GLY A 356 17.47 -1.66 20.49
C GLY A 356 16.08 -1.47 19.89
N LEU A 357 15.65 -2.33 18.96
CA LEU A 357 14.28 -2.32 18.42
C LEU A 357 13.27 -2.55 19.55
N ASP A 358 12.40 -1.56 19.80
CA ASP A 358 11.44 -1.55 20.92
C ASP A 358 10.00 -1.82 20.48
N SER A 359 9.71 -1.69 19.20
CA SER A 359 8.37 -1.84 18.64
C SER A 359 8.41 -2.14 17.15
N ILE A 360 7.30 -2.69 16.66
CA ILE A 360 7.04 -2.83 15.22
C ILE A 360 5.63 -2.35 14.89
N SER A 361 5.42 -1.92 13.65
CA SER A 361 4.10 -1.60 13.13
C SER A 361 3.65 -2.62 12.09
N LEU A 362 2.35 -2.89 12.03
CA LEU A 362 1.71 -3.81 11.10
C LEU A 362 0.39 -3.22 10.59
N LYS A 363 0.05 -3.45 9.32
CA LYS A 363 -1.27 -3.15 8.75
C LYS A 363 -2.28 -4.21 9.16
N PHE A 364 -3.48 -3.77 9.52
CA PHE A 364 -4.53 -4.65 10.02
C PHE A 364 -5.93 -4.14 9.61
N ASN A 365 -6.90 -5.04 9.51
CA ASN A 365 -8.27 -4.64 9.17
C ASN A 365 -9.03 -4.19 10.43
N PRO A 366 -9.64 -2.99 10.46
CA PRO A 366 -10.39 -2.51 11.63
C PRO A 366 -11.67 -3.31 11.94
N SER A 367 -12.13 -4.16 11.02
CA SER A 367 -13.26 -5.07 11.27
C SER A 367 -12.87 -6.32 12.08
N LEU A 368 -11.57 -6.49 12.36
CA LEU A 368 -11.02 -7.59 13.14
C LEU A 368 -10.58 -7.05 14.51
N GLU A 369 -11.03 -7.71 15.56
CA GLU A 369 -10.66 -7.43 16.94
C GLU A 369 -9.42 -8.24 17.29
N ILE A 370 -8.37 -7.56 17.78
CA ILE A 370 -7.21 -8.22 18.38
C ILE A 370 -7.60 -8.64 19.79
N LEU A 371 -7.56 -9.95 20.03
CA LEU A 371 -7.87 -10.52 21.32
C LEU A 371 -6.67 -10.41 22.25
N ARG A 372 -5.50 -10.87 21.78
CA ARG A 372 -4.25 -10.94 22.55
C ARG A 372 -3.02 -10.92 21.65
N VAL A 373 -1.91 -10.43 22.19
CA VAL A 373 -0.58 -10.48 21.56
C VAL A 373 0.42 -11.07 22.53
N TYR A 374 1.19 -12.07 22.11
CA TYR A 374 2.20 -12.72 22.92
C TYR A 374 3.56 -12.71 22.24
N ASP A 375 4.62 -12.83 23.05
CA ASP A 375 5.94 -13.20 22.56
C ASP A 375 6.20 -14.71 22.64
N SER A 376 7.41 -15.11 22.24
CA SER A 376 7.87 -16.51 22.30
C SER A 376 7.82 -17.19 23.68
N GLN A 377 7.78 -16.42 24.77
CA GLN A 377 7.74 -16.92 26.15
C GLN A 377 6.32 -16.88 26.74
N ARG A 378 5.29 -16.60 25.92
CA ARG A 378 3.89 -16.37 26.35
C ARG A 378 3.76 -15.23 27.34
N ARG A 379 4.56 -14.18 27.18
CA ARG A 379 4.37 -12.90 27.86
C ARG A 379 3.49 -12.02 26.98
N GLU A 380 2.47 -11.41 27.59
CA GLU A 380 1.51 -10.55 26.90
C GLU A 380 2.17 -9.23 26.51
N LEU A 381 2.12 -8.89 25.22
CA LEU A 381 2.71 -7.67 24.68
C LEU A 381 1.68 -6.54 24.62
N PHE A 382 2.15 -5.34 24.88
CA PHE A 382 1.36 -4.13 24.73
C PHE A 382 1.21 -3.77 23.25
N PHE A 383 0.03 -3.26 22.86
CA PHE A 383 -0.17 -2.72 21.53
C PHE A 383 -1.04 -1.45 21.54
N THR A 384 -0.84 -0.64 20.51
CA THR A 384 -1.67 0.54 20.21
C THR A 384 -2.14 0.49 18.77
N GLN A 385 -3.31 1.04 18.48
CA GLN A 385 -3.84 1.17 17.11
C GLN A 385 -3.91 2.64 16.73
N ASP A 386 -3.76 2.98 15.46
CA ASP A 386 -4.12 4.30 14.97
C ASP A 386 -5.64 4.54 15.09
N SER A 387 -6.08 5.79 14.95
CA SER A 387 -7.50 6.13 15.07
C SER A 387 -8.41 5.44 14.05
N GLY A 388 -7.86 5.01 12.91
CA GLY A 388 -8.55 4.24 11.88
C GLY A 388 -8.53 2.73 12.08
N GLY A 389 -7.79 2.22 13.07
CA GLY A 389 -7.59 0.79 13.32
C GLY A 389 -6.86 0.04 12.19
N ARG A 390 -6.17 0.77 11.30
CA ARG A 390 -5.48 0.24 10.12
C ARG A 390 -4.03 -0.09 10.38
N LEU A 391 -3.41 0.55 11.36
CA LEU A 391 -2.05 0.29 11.81
C LEU A 391 -2.08 -0.12 13.28
N ILE A 392 -1.41 -1.22 13.58
CA ILE A 392 -1.15 -1.66 14.94
C ILE A 392 0.34 -1.53 15.23
N TYR A 393 0.68 -1.05 16.42
CA TYR A 393 2.04 -0.97 16.92
C TYR A 393 2.15 -1.95 18.08
N VAL A 394 3.04 -2.92 17.97
CA VAL A 394 3.32 -3.92 19.02
C VAL A 394 4.63 -3.55 19.68
N TYR A 395 4.62 -3.39 21.01
CA TYR A 395 5.78 -2.98 21.80
C TYR A 395 6.39 -4.20 22.48
N PHE A 396 7.70 -4.36 22.33
CA PHE A 396 8.45 -5.42 22.97
C PHE A 396 8.73 -5.07 24.44
N LEU A 397 8.69 -6.08 25.30
CA LEU A 397 9.02 -5.92 26.72
C LEU A 397 10.51 -5.63 26.92
N GLU A 398 11.35 -6.08 25.98
CA GLU A 398 12.80 -5.94 26.00
C GLU A 398 13.27 -5.44 24.62
N PRO A 399 14.16 -4.43 24.54
CA PRO A 399 14.73 -3.99 23.28
C PRO A 399 15.49 -5.12 22.60
N VAL A 400 15.27 -5.28 21.30
CA VAL A 400 15.90 -6.35 20.53
C VAL A 400 17.13 -5.85 19.81
N ALA A 401 18.25 -6.53 20.01
CA ALA A 401 19.51 -6.19 19.38
C ALA A 401 19.48 -6.40 17.86
N ALA A 402 20.31 -5.67 17.13
CA ALA A 402 20.40 -5.80 15.68
C ALA A 402 20.70 -7.24 15.27
N ARG A 403 20.08 -7.69 14.16
CA ARG A 403 20.20 -9.03 13.57
C ARG A 403 19.70 -10.16 14.48
N ARG A 404 18.94 -9.86 15.54
CA ARG A 404 18.23 -10.87 16.33
C ARG A 404 16.82 -11.08 15.81
N ARG A 405 16.40 -12.33 15.89
CA ARG A 405 15.04 -12.76 15.56
C ARG A 405 14.17 -12.73 16.79
N MET A 406 12.92 -12.33 16.59
CA MET A 406 11.87 -12.43 17.59
C MET A 406 10.62 -13.04 16.98
N THR A 407 9.75 -13.52 17.86
CA THR A 407 8.47 -14.10 17.47
C THR A 407 7.38 -13.39 18.23
N ILE A 408 6.36 -12.97 17.49
CA ILE A 408 5.10 -12.50 18.05
C ILE A 408 3.96 -13.42 17.60
N GLU A 409 2.99 -13.63 18.47
CA GLU A 409 1.74 -14.31 18.15
C GLU A 409 0.57 -13.36 18.38
N ILE A 410 -0.26 -13.17 17.35
CA ILE A 410 -1.45 -12.33 17.41
C ILE A 410 -2.68 -13.21 17.23
N PHE A 411 -3.61 -13.13 18.18
CA PHE A 411 -4.91 -13.80 18.14
C PHE A 411 -5.99 -12.78 17.81
N TYR A 412 -6.82 -13.05 16.82
CA TYR A 412 -7.82 -12.10 16.36
C TYR A 412 -9.03 -12.78 15.73
N ARG A 413 -10.17 -12.07 15.77
CA ARG A 413 -11.42 -12.53 15.16
C ARG A 413 -12.30 -11.36 14.74
N GLY A 414 -13.25 -11.59 13.85
CA GLY A 414 -14.24 -10.58 13.52
C GLY A 414 -15.09 -10.96 12.32
N ARG A 415 -15.87 -9.99 11.86
CA ARG A 415 -16.64 -10.10 10.61
C ARG A 415 -15.85 -9.41 9.50
N LEU A 416 -15.31 -10.19 8.58
CA LEU A 416 -14.52 -9.69 7.46
C LEU A 416 -15.23 -9.99 6.15
N VAL A 417 -15.93 -8.99 5.61
CA VAL A 417 -16.52 -9.08 4.27
C VAL A 417 -15.39 -8.92 3.23
N PRO A 418 -15.32 -9.77 2.19
CA PRO A 418 -14.34 -9.59 1.12
C PRO A 418 -14.41 -8.16 0.58
N PRO A 419 -13.27 -7.45 0.51
CA PRO A 419 -13.28 -6.09 0.00
C PRO A 419 -13.72 -6.09 -1.47
N PRO A 420 -14.32 -4.99 -1.95
CA PRO A 420 -14.51 -4.82 -3.39
C PRO A 420 -13.14 -4.90 -4.07
N GLN A 421 -13.02 -5.74 -5.08
CA GLN A 421 -11.73 -6.16 -5.64
C GLN A 421 -11.07 -5.12 -6.57
N VAL A 422 -11.45 -3.85 -6.43
CA VAL A 422 -10.98 -2.73 -7.24
C VAL A 422 -9.52 -2.33 -6.97
N ASN A 423 -8.89 -2.85 -5.92
CA ASN A 423 -7.59 -2.37 -5.44
C ASN A 423 -6.36 -3.15 -5.94
N ASP A 424 -6.49 -4.41 -6.37
CA ASP A 424 -5.30 -5.29 -6.54
C ASP A 424 -5.09 -5.88 -7.96
N ALA A 425 -6.04 -5.74 -8.89
CA ALA A 425 -5.87 -5.87 -10.35
C ALA A 425 -7.23 -5.63 -11.05
N ILE A 426 -7.17 -5.02 -12.24
CA ILE A 426 -8.21 -4.84 -13.27
C ILE A 426 -9.68 -4.95 -12.79
N THR A 427 -10.38 -3.82 -12.67
CA THR A 427 -11.84 -3.78 -12.90
C THR A 427 -12.24 -2.50 -13.60
N ALA A 428 -12.92 -2.66 -14.76
CA ALA A 428 -13.61 -1.60 -15.47
C ALA A 428 -14.54 -0.80 -14.53
N GLY A 429 -14.73 0.49 -14.85
CA GLY A 429 -15.45 1.45 -14.00
C GLY A 429 -16.73 0.90 -13.36
N GLN A 430 -16.88 1.15 -12.06
CA GLN A 430 -18.13 0.95 -11.35
C GLN A 430 -19.23 1.72 -12.07
N GLN A 431 -20.29 1.02 -12.51
CA GLN A 431 -21.56 1.65 -12.79
C GLN A 431 -22.54 1.34 -11.66
N SER A 432 -23.32 2.38 -11.35
CA SER A 432 -24.41 2.43 -10.38
C SER A 432 -25.22 1.14 -10.33
N GLU A 433 -25.57 0.74 -9.10
CA GLU A 433 -26.55 -0.30 -8.78
C GLU A 433 -27.79 -0.10 -9.67
N THR A 434 -27.84 -0.84 -10.77
CA THR A 434 -29.04 -0.93 -11.59
C THR A 434 -29.81 -2.10 -11.03
N VAL A 435 -31.03 -1.84 -10.61
CA VAL A 435 -31.93 -2.79 -9.94
C VAL A 435 -32.05 -4.07 -10.77
N VAL A 436 -31.34 -5.13 -10.37
CA VAL A 436 -31.57 -6.49 -10.85
C VAL A 436 -32.48 -7.17 -9.83
N PHE A 437 -33.69 -7.55 -10.25
CA PHE A 437 -34.73 -8.12 -9.37
C PHE A 437 -34.33 -9.46 -8.71
N MET A 438 -33.27 -10.12 -9.18
CA MET A 438 -32.48 -11.16 -8.47
C MET A 438 -31.04 -11.14 -8.99
N GLY A 439 -30.10 -10.58 -8.22
CA GLY A 439 -28.68 -10.58 -8.60
C GLY A 439 -28.08 -12.01 -8.66
N PRO A 440 -27.04 -12.25 -9.48
CA PRO A 440 -26.32 -13.51 -9.47
C PRO A 440 -25.77 -13.79 -8.05
N ARG A 441 -25.94 -15.02 -7.55
CA ARG A 441 -25.25 -15.46 -6.32
C ARG A 441 -23.84 -15.88 -6.68
N TYR A 442 -22.85 -15.35 -5.96
CA TYR A 442 -21.44 -15.73 -6.09
C TYR A 442 -21.09 -16.69 -4.96
N GLU A 443 -20.51 -17.83 -5.29
CA GLU A 443 -20.16 -18.89 -4.34
C GLU A 443 -18.65 -18.92 -4.02
N THR A 444 -17.95 -17.81 -4.31
CA THR A 444 -16.51 -17.63 -4.05
C THR A 444 -16.23 -16.35 -3.28
N TYR A 445 -15.28 -16.44 -2.35
CA TYR A 445 -14.87 -15.39 -1.41
C TYR A 445 -13.35 -15.27 -1.49
N PHE A 446 -12.86 -14.13 -1.98
CA PHE A 446 -11.43 -13.93 -2.23
C PHE A 446 -10.89 -12.80 -1.34
N TYR A 447 -9.82 -13.10 -0.62
CA TYR A 447 -9.11 -12.19 0.26
C TYR A 447 -7.71 -11.95 -0.29
N SER A 448 -7.52 -10.78 -0.89
CA SER A 448 -6.22 -10.32 -1.40
C SER A 448 -5.50 -9.43 -0.37
N GLN A 449 -4.41 -8.76 -0.79
CA GLN A 449 -3.68 -7.79 0.04
C GLN A 449 -4.60 -6.68 0.58
N SER A 450 -5.54 -6.20 -0.24
CA SER A 450 -6.50 -5.15 0.13
C SER A 450 -7.43 -5.50 1.30
N ALA A 451 -7.55 -6.78 1.65
CA ALA A 451 -8.39 -7.22 2.76
C ALA A 451 -7.76 -6.98 4.13
N TYR A 452 -6.42 -6.85 4.21
CA TYR A 452 -5.67 -6.81 5.49
C TYR A 452 -6.14 -7.89 6.48
N TRP A 453 -6.40 -9.10 5.97
CA TRP A 453 -6.98 -10.22 6.72
C TRP A 453 -6.01 -10.86 7.73
N TYR A 454 -4.74 -10.46 7.66
CA TYR A 454 -3.67 -10.81 8.58
C TYR A 454 -2.85 -9.56 8.94
N PRO A 455 -2.08 -9.58 10.03
CA PRO A 455 -1.17 -8.50 10.40
C PRO A 455 0.00 -8.39 9.38
N ALA A 456 -0.19 -7.57 8.36
CA ALA A 456 0.72 -7.44 7.23
C ALA A 456 1.80 -6.39 7.50
N PRO A 457 2.97 -6.43 6.82
CA PRO A 457 3.96 -5.37 6.93
C PRO A 457 3.39 -4.02 6.43
N PRO A 458 3.79 -2.88 7.03
CA PRO A 458 3.31 -1.56 6.63
C PRO A 458 3.94 -1.07 5.32
N GLU A 459 5.20 -1.41 5.11
CA GLU A 459 5.94 -1.21 3.87
C GLU A 459 5.98 -2.51 3.07
N GLU A 460 6.50 -2.44 1.84
CA GLU A 460 6.67 -3.64 1.03
C GLU A 460 7.78 -4.51 1.59
N ASP A 461 7.44 -5.74 1.98
CA ASP A 461 8.36 -6.73 2.53
C ASP A 461 8.11 -8.09 1.88
N PHE A 462 9.10 -8.97 1.93
CA PHE A 462 9.03 -10.30 1.32
C PHE A 462 9.29 -11.37 2.36
N PHE A 463 8.35 -12.31 2.49
CA PHE A 463 8.38 -13.31 3.54
C PHE A 463 7.92 -14.66 3.03
N THR A 464 8.37 -15.70 3.73
CA THR A 464 7.85 -17.06 3.57
C THR A 464 6.62 -17.25 4.45
N ALA A 465 5.80 -18.27 4.18
CA ALA A 465 4.68 -18.56 5.07
C ALA A 465 4.25 -20.03 5.04
N ARG A 466 3.70 -20.47 6.16
CA ARG A 466 2.88 -21.68 6.26
C ARG A 466 1.46 -21.27 6.67
N MET A 467 0.48 -21.62 5.86
CA MET A 467 -0.92 -21.26 6.09
C MET A 467 -1.76 -22.52 6.24
N LYS A 468 -2.45 -22.65 7.37
CA LYS A 468 -3.51 -23.64 7.56
C LYS A 468 -4.86 -22.92 7.50
N ILE A 469 -5.67 -23.26 6.51
CA ILE A 469 -6.98 -22.67 6.27
C ILE A 469 -8.04 -23.72 6.57
N ILE A 470 -8.97 -23.39 7.46
CA ILE A 470 -10.07 -24.25 7.88
C ILE A 470 -11.38 -23.65 7.36
N VAL A 471 -12.18 -24.47 6.69
CA VAL A 471 -13.45 -24.06 6.06
C VAL A 471 -14.56 -25.08 6.39
N PRO A 472 -15.84 -24.68 6.37
CA PRO A 472 -16.95 -25.61 6.59
C PRO A 472 -16.99 -26.72 5.53
N PRO A 473 -17.60 -27.88 5.82
CA PRO A 473 -17.74 -28.98 4.87
C PRO A 473 -18.31 -28.52 3.52
N GLY A 474 -17.74 -29.04 2.43
CA GLY A 474 -18.18 -28.73 1.07
C GLY A 474 -17.63 -27.41 0.50
N TYR A 475 -16.82 -26.68 1.26
CA TYR A 475 -15.99 -25.60 0.75
C TYR A 475 -14.54 -26.07 0.54
N THR A 476 -13.87 -25.48 -0.43
CA THR A 476 -12.45 -25.69 -0.71
C THR A 476 -11.73 -24.35 -0.64
N SER A 477 -10.55 -24.33 -0.03
CA SER A 477 -9.65 -23.18 -0.10
C SER A 477 -8.63 -23.34 -1.22
N ILE A 478 -8.16 -22.22 -1.76
CA ILE A 478 -6.98 -22.10 -2.61
C ILE A 478 -6.18 -20.91 -2.08
N ALA A 479 -4.88 -21.08 -1.88
CA ALA A 479 -4.01 -20.02 -1.38
C ALA A 479 -2.65 -20.04 -2.06
N ASN A 480 -1.81 -19.06 -1.72
CA ASN A 480 -0.42 -19.04 -2.16
C ASN A 480 0.33 -20.28 -1.66
N GLY A 481 1.33 -20.72 -2.43
CA GLY A 481 2.24 -21.79 -2.08
C GLY A 481 1.76 -23.17 -2.49
N ARG A 482 2.64 -24.15 -2.28
CA ARG A 482 2.38 -25.57 -2.55
C ARG A 482 1.40 -26.12 -1.51
N LEU A 483 0.46 -26.95 -1.94
CA LEU A 483 -0.45 -27.67 -1.04
C LEU A 483 0.34 -28.83 -0.43
N LEU A 484 0.44 -28.86 0.89
CA LEU A 484 1.17 -29.88 1.63
C LEU A 484 0.27 -31.00 2.13
N GLU A 485 -0.89 -30.61 2.66
CA GLU A 485 -1.78 -31.48 3.42
C GLU A 485 -3.20 -30.95 3.27
N GLU A 486 -4.16 -31.85 3.14
CA GLU A 486 -5.58 -31.55 3.20
C GLU A 486 -6.29 -32.67 3.97
N GLY A 487 -7.41 -32.35 4.62
CA GLY A 487 -8.20 -33.35 5.34
C GLY A 487 -9.36 -32.74 6.10
N THR A 488 -10.00 -33.56 6.93
CA THR A 488 -11.14 -33.16 7.76
C THR A 488 -10.76 -33.23 9.25
N LEU A 489 -11.25 -32.27 10.03
CA LEU A 489 -10.98 -32.18 11.46
C LEU A 489 -11.81 -33.19 12.26
N ASN A 490 -11.15 -34.16 12.87
CA ASN A 490 -11.79 -35.22 13.66
C ASN A 490 -12.06 -34.85 15.14
N GLY A 491 -11.85 -33.59 15.56
CA GLY A 491 -12.07 -33.17 16.96
C GLY A 491 -11.98 -31.66 17.21
N LEU A 492 -12.05 -31.26 18.49
CA LEU A 492 -12.00 -29.86 18.99
C LEU A 492 -10.63 -29.19 18.73
N GLN A 493 -10.40 -28.67 17.53
CA GLN A 493 -9.24 -27.82 17.26
C GLN A 493 -9.53 -26.34 17.58
N ARG A 494 -8.76 -25.80 18.53
CA ARG A 494 -8.94 -24.45 19.09
C ARG A 494 -8.13 -23.41 18.29
N VAL A 495 -8.73 -22.79 17.28
CA VAL A 495 -8.11 -21.61 16.64
C VAL A 495 -8.31 -20.36 17.52
N THR A 496 -9.48 -20.21 18.15
CA THR A 496 -9.80 -19.11 19.11
C THR A 496 -11.04 -19.45 19.98
N GLU A 497 -11.21 -20.70 20.41
CA GLU A 497 -12.34 -21.18 21.25
C GLU A 497 -13.71 -21.36 20.52
N LEU A 498 -13.76 -22.15 19.44
CA LEU A 498 -15.00 -22.66 18.83
C LEU A 498 -14.81 -24.14 18.45
N ASP A 499 -15.87 -24.95 18.54
CA ASP A 499 -15.87 -26.34 18.04
C ASP A 499 -15.90 -26.35 16.50
N LYS A 500 -15.00 -27.11 15.90
CA LYS A 500 -14.78 -27.17 14.44
C LYS A 500 -14.72 -28.60 13.92
N ALA A 501 -15.21 -29.57 14.70
CA ALA A 501 -15.32 -30.95 14.25
C ALA A 501 -16.10 -31.03 12.93
N GLY A 502 -15.59 -31.81 11.98
CA GLY A 502 -16.15 -31.98 10.64
C GLY A 502 -15.76 -30.90 9.62
N SER A 503 -15.05 -29.83 10.00
CA SER A 503 -14.55 -28.84 9.05
C SER A 503 -13.40 -29.39 8.21
N ASP A 504 -13.32 -28.99 6.95
CA ASP A 504 -12.20 -29.31 6.07
C ASP A 504 -11.06 -28.32 6.28
N TYR A 505 -9.82 -28.76 6.07
CA TYR A 505 -8.64 -27.91 6.14
C TYR A 505 -7.65 -28.21 5.02
N ALA A 506 -6.87 -27.19 4.67
CA ALA A 506 -5.74 -27.30 3.77
C ALA A 506 -4.54 -26.52 4.33
N VAL A 507 -3.35 -27.10 4.19
CA VAL A 507 -2.08 -26.52 4.59
C VAL A 507 -1.27 -26.17 3.35
N TYR A 508 -0.89 -24.91 3.23
CA TYR A 508 -0.05 -24.39 2.15
C TYR A 508 1.31 -23.95 2.68
N GLU A 509 2.35 -24.17 1.89
CA GLU A 509 3.72 -23.73 2.16
C GLU A 509 4.23 -22.85 1.03
N ILE A 510 4.73 -21.68 1.42
CA ILE A 510 5.34 -20.70 0.55
C ILE A 510 6.85 -20.73 0.82
N GLY A 511 7.59 -21.52 0.03
CA GLY A 511 9.03 -21.66 0.16
C GLY A 511 9.82 -20.50 -0.47
N THR A 512 9.25 -19.85 -1.50
CA THR A 512 9.82 -18.64 -2.12
C THR A 512 9.17 -17.40 -1.52
N PRO A 513 9.93 -16.40 -1.02
CA PRO A 513 9.34 -15.21 -0.43
C PRO A 513 8.33 -14.50 -1.34
N VAL A 514 7.19 -14.13 -0.76
CA VAL A 514 6.10 -13.39 -1.44
C VAL A 514 5.83 -12.07 -0.74
N ARG A 515 5.23 -11.14 -1.49
CA ARG A 515 4.85 -9.81 -0.99
C ARG A 515 3.63 -9.83 -0.07
N TYR A 516 2.65 -10.67 -0.39
CA TYR A 516 1.39 -10.72 0.36
C TYR A 516 0.78 -12.11 0.35
N LEU A 517 -0.02 -12.39 1.37
CA LEU A 517 -0.82 -13.60 1.48
C LEU A 517 -2.25 -13.36 0.98
N SER A 518 -2.77 -14.35 0.27
CA SER A 518 -4.09 -14.38 -0.32
C SER A 518 -4.66 -15.77 -0.29
N PHE A 519 -5.97 -15.83 -0.11
CA PHE A 519 -6.71 -17.06 -0.24
C PHE A 519 -8.09 -16.82 -0.83
N LEU A 520 -8.60 -17.85 -1.50
CA LEU A 520 -9.94 -17.93 -2.04
C LEU A 520 -10.64 -19.12 -1.38
N VAL A 521 -11.86 -18.92 -0.90
CA VAL A 521 -12.74 -19.99 -0.42
C VAL A 521 -13.95 -20.05 -1.33
N GLY A 522 -14.35 -21.24 -1.73
CA GLY A 522 -15.57 -21.43 -2.50
C GLY A 522 -15.93 -22.89 -2.65
N ARG A 523 -17.05 -23.16 -3.31
CA ARG A 523 -17.40 -24.51 -3.74
C ARG A 523 -16.70 -24.80 -5.06
N LEU A 524 -15.53 -25.42 -4.98
CA LEU A 524 -14.65 -25.61 -6.12
C LEU A 524 -14.61 -27.08 -6.54
N SER A 525 -14.42 -27.31 -7.83
CA SER A 525 -14.13 -28.64 -8.37
C SER A 525 -12.84 -28.59 -9.16
N LEU A 526 -11.92 -29.51 -8.88
CA LEU A 526 -10.75 -29.73 -9.73
C LEU A 526 -11.24 -30.20 -11.11
N THR A 527 -10.87 -29.48 -12.15
CA THR A 527 -11.21 -29.84 -13.53
C THR A 527 -10.06 -30.54 -14.22
N GLU A 528 -8.84 -30.06 -13.99
CA GLU A 528 -7.65 -30.51 -14.71
C GLU A 528 -6.42 -30.41 -13.80
N GLU A 529 -5.50 -31.36 -13.96
CA GLU A 529 -4.19 -31.36 -13.32
C GLU A 529 -3.13 -31.83 -14.31
N GLY A 530 -1.90 -31.38 -14.12
CA GLY A 530 -0.77 -31.85 -14.91
C GLY A 530 0.50 -31.05 -14.64
N LEU A 531 1.47 -31.20 -15.54
CA LEU A 531 2.76 -30.50 -15.44
C LEU A 531 2.98 -29.56 -16.63
N ALA A 532 3.70 -28.47 -16.42
CA ALA A 532 4.38 -27.69 -17.45
C ALA A 532 5.90 -27.84 -17.26
N GLY A 533 6.52 -28.78 -17.97
CA GLY A 533 7.87 -29.25 -17.62
C GLY A 533 7.83 -29.96 -16.26
N SER A 534 8.52 -29.40 -15.26
CA SER A 534 8.47 -29.90 -13.87
C SER A 534 7.50 -29.13 -12.98
N LEU A 535 6.85 -28.06 -13.47
CA LEU A 535 5.96 -27.21 -12.68
C LEU A 535 4.56 -27.83 -12.54
N PRO A 536 4.06 -28.10 -11.32
CA PRO A 536 2.70 -28.54 -11.09
C PRO A 536 1.65 -27.47 -11.44
N LEU A 537 0.65 -27.88 -12.23
CA LEU A 537 -0.49 -27.09 -12.65
C LEU A 537 -1.80 -27.75 -12.23
N THR A 538 -2.71 -26.96 -11.66
CA THR A 538 -4.07 -27.41 -11.31
C THR A 538 -5.10 -26.34 -11.66
N CYS A 539 -6.18 -26.74 -12.32
CA CYS A 539 -7.29 -25.87 -12.69
C CYS A 539 -8.53 -26.24 -11.88
N TYR A 540 -9.14 -25.24 -11.25
CA TYR A 540 -10.38 -25.35 -10.50
C TYR A 540 -11.45 -24.51 -11.15
N VAL A 541 -12.69 -24.97 -11.04
CA VAL A 541 -13.88 -24.20 -11.43
C VAL A 541 -14.82 -24.07 -10.24
N ALA A 542 -15.36 -22.87 -10.03
CA ALA A 542 -16.40 -22.65 -9.06
C ALA A 542 -17.74 -23.25 -9.54
N SER A 543 -18.52 -23.78 -8.60
CA SER A 543 -19.86 -24.37 -8.82
C SER A 543 -20.85 -23.43 -9.54
N ASP A 544 -20.70 -22.12 -9.34
CA ASP A 544 -21.52 -21.09 -9.98
C ASP A 544 -21.20 -20.87 -11.47
N VAL A 545 -20.07 -21.39 -11.96
CA VAL A 545 -19.72 -21.45 -13.39
C VAL A 545 -20.35 -22.69 -14.03
N ARG A 546 -21.58 -22.52 -14.52
CA ARG A 546 -22.37 -23.63 -15.10
C ARG A 546 -22.03 -23.94 -16.56
N TRP A 547 -22.02 -22.92 -17.42
CA TRP A 547 -22.10 -23.11 -18.87
C TRP A 547 -20.78 -22.97 -19.64
N LEU A 548 -19.79 -22.29 -19.07
CA LEU A 548 -18.53 -21.95 -19.75
C LEU A 548 -17.32 -22.50 -18.97
N ARG A 549 -17.23 -23.82 -18.86
CA ARG A 549 -16.06 -24.48 -18.25
C ARG A 549 -14.94 -24.51 -19.28
N ARG A 550 -13.93 -23.66 -19.12
CA ARG A 550 -12.78 -23.62 -20.05
C ARG A 550 -11.70 -24.59 -19.58
N ASN A 551 -11.10 -25.28 -20.53
CA ASN A 551 -9.82 -25.95 -20.31
C ASN A 551 -8.72 -24.88 -20.32
N PHE A 552 -8.03 -24.71 -19.20
CA PHE A 552 -6.95 -23.74 -19.08
C PHE A 552 -5.58 -24.39 -19.11
N LEU A 553 -5.47 -25.72 -18.93
CA LEU A 553 -4.20 -26.38 -18.73
C LEU A 553 -3.27 -26.23 -19.94
N GLU A 554 -3.78 -26.46 -21.15
CA GLU A 554 -2.95 -26.43 -22.35
C GLU A 554 -2.56 -25.00 -22.78
N ASP A 555 -3.48 -24.05 -22.68
CA ASP A 555 -3.16 -22.64 -22.94
C ASP A 555 -2.14 -22.11 -21.90
N THR A 556 -2.29 -22.49 -20.64
CA THR A 556 -1.32 -22.16 -19.57
C THR A 556 0.06 -22.70 -19.88
N ARG A 557 0.18 -23.96 -20.34
CA ARG A 557 1.48 -24.54 -20.75
C ARG A 557 2.16 -23.74 -21.85
N LYS A 558 1.41 -23.36 -22.89
CA LYS A 558 1.95 -22.58 -24.02
C LYS A 558 2.40 -21.19 -23.58
N ILE A 559 1.62 -20.52 -22.75
CA ILE A 559 1.96 -19.19 -22.20
C ILE A 559 3.21 -19.29 -21.32
N LEU A 560 3.27 -20.27 -20.42
CA LEU A 560 4.43 -20.48 -19.54
C LEU A 560 5.69 -20.80 -20.33
N ALA A 561 5.62 -21.64 -21.36
CA ALA A 561 6.77 -21.94 -22.22
C ALA A 561 7.27 -20.66 -22.92
N PHE A 562 6.34 -19.86 -23.45
CA PHE A 562 6.66 -18.59 -24.11
C PHE A 562 7.34 -17.59 -23.15
N TYR A 563 6.77 -17.37 -21.95
CA TYR A 563 7.34 -16.43 -20.98
C TYR A 563 8.64 -16.93 -20.36
N GLN A 564 8.79 -18.22 -20.10
CA GLN A 564 10.05 -18.75 -19.57
C GLN A 564 11.22 -18.53 -20.52
N ASN A 565 10.98 -18.63 -21.83
CA ASN A 565 11.99 -18.32 -22.84
C ASN A 565 12.39 -16.83 -22.85
N LEU A 566 11.44 -15.92 -22.62
CA LEU A 566 11.70 -14.48 -22.64
C LEU A 566 12.30 -13.96 -21.33
N PHE A 567 11.72 -14.34 -20.19
CA PHE A 567 11.95 -13.72 -18.88
C PHE A 567 12.77 -14.59 -17.93
N GLY A 568 12.99 -15.86 -18.26
CA GLY A 568 13.66 -16.84 -17.40
C GLY A 568 12.68 -17.72 -16.63
N PRO A 569 13.19 -18.59 -15.74
CA PRO A 569 12.39 -19.64 -15.11
C PRO A 569 11.21 -19.09 -14.30
N PHE A 570 10.15 -19.88 -14.20
CA PHE A 570 8.97 -19.52 -13.41
C PHE A 570 9.34 -19.31 -11.92
N PRO A 571 8.84 -18.24 -11.25
CA PRO A 571 9.32 -17.87 -9.93
C PRO A 571 8.86 -18.73 -8.74
N PHE A 572 7.83 -19.57 -8.90
CA PHE A 572 7.20 -20.26 -7.77
C PHE A 572 7.11 -21.78 -7.98
N ASP A 573 6.73 -22.50 -6.92
CA ASP A 573 6.78 -23.97 -6.90
C ASP A 573 5.58 -24.64 -7.59
N ASN A 574 4.52 -23.89 -7.84
CA ASN A 574 3.30 -24.35 -8.50
C ASN A 574 2.55 -23.18 -9.15
N LEU A 575 1.58 -23.48 -10.02
CA LEU A 575 0.59 -22.51 -10.47
C LEU A 575 -0.81 -23.13 -10.47
N ARG A 576 -1.76 -22.48 -9.76
CA ARG A 576 -3.18 -22.86 -9.81
C ARG A 576 -4.02 -21.83 -10.55
N ILE A 577 -5.04 -22.28 -11.26
CA ILE A 577 -5.98 -21.43 -11.96
C ILE A 577 -7.37 -21.68 -11.37
N VAL A 578 -8.04 -20.63 -10.92
CA VAL A 578 -9.42 -20.71 -10.41
C VAL A 578 -10.33 -19.93 -11.34
N GLN A 579 -11.21 -20.63 -12.05
CA GLN A 579 -12.28 -20.01 -12.83
C GLN A 579 -13.50 -19.77 -11.93
N ARG A 580 -14.03 -18.55 -11.91
CA ARG A 580 -15.25 -18.23 -11.15
C ARG A 580 -16.17 -17.27 -11.88
N LEU A 581 -17.43 -17.21 -11.44
CA LEU A 581 -18.38 -16.19 -11.90
C LEU A 581 -18.13 -14.87 -11.15
N TRP A 582 -18.15 -13.72 -11.84
CA TRP A 582 -18.00 -12.41 -11.19
C TRP A 582 -18.63 -11.24 -11.97
N GLN A 583 -18.89 -10.13 -11.29
CA GLN A 583 -19.55 -8.94 -11.88
C GLN A 583 -18.71 -8.22 -12.95
N SER A 584 -17.39 -8.42 -12.94
CA SER A 584 -16.45 -7.80 -13.87
C SER A 584 -15.55 -8.84 -14.54
N ALA A 585 -15.26 -8.62 -15.82
CA ALA A 585 -14.23 -9.38 -16.53
C ALA A 585 -12.83 -8.97 -16.03
N GLY A 586 -11.87 -9.89 -16.17
CA GLY A 586 -10.50 -9.71 -15.68
C GLY A 586 -10.07 -10.88 -14.80
N GLY A 587 -9.08 -10.64 -13.97
CA GLY A 587 -8.59 -11.63 -13.03
C GLY A 587 -7.78 -11.01 -11.90
N HIS A 588 -7.29 -11.88 -11.04
CA HIS A 588 -6.29 -11.56 -10.03
C HIS A 588 -5.18 -12.58 -10.10
N SER A 589 -3.94 -12.16 -9.93
CA SER A 589 -2.78 -13.05 -10.01
C SER A 589 -1.89 -12.97 -8.76
N PRO A 590 -2.37 -13.44 -7.58
CA PRO A 590 -1.48 -13.68 -6.44
C PRO A 590 -0.30 -14.60 -6.79
N ALA A 591 0.79 -14.54 -6.02
CA ALA A 591 1.89 -15.48 -6.21
C ALA A 591 1.40 -16.95 -6.17
N SER A 592 1.78 -17.76 -7.17
CA SER A 592 1.46 -19.20 -7.35
C SER A 592 -0.01 -19.59 -7.60
N PHE A 593 -0.94 -18.66 -7.68
CA PHE A 593 -2.29 -18.95 -8.21
C PHE A 593 -2.94 -17.70 -8.82
N LEU A 594 -3.82 -17.91 -9.78
CA LEU A 594 -4.60 -16.83 -10.40
C LEU A 594 -6.09 -17.15 -10.41
N VAL A 595 -6.90 -16.11 -10.42
CA VAL A 595 -8.36 -16.15 -10.46
C VAL A 595 -8.80 -15.53 -11.79
N VAL A 596 -9.51 -16.28 -12.62
CA VAL A 596 -10.07 -15.81 -13.89
C VAL A 596 -11.57 -15.60 -13.72
N ASN A 597 -12.03 -14.37 -13.96
CA ASN A 597 -13.44 -14.02 -13.83
C ASN A 597 -14.19 -14.26 -15.15
N GLU A 598 -15.30 -14.99 -15.06
CA GLU A 598 -16.30 -15.09 -16.11
C GLU A 598 -17.49 -14.18 -15.80
N LEU A 599 -17.96 -13.45 -16.82
CA LEU A 599 -19.15 -12.61 -16.69
C LEU A 599 -20.44 -13.46 -16.71
N PRO A 600 -21.47 -13.09 -15.93
CA PRO A 600 -22.81 -13.61 -16.08
C PRO A 600 -23.30 -13.49 -17.53
N ARG A 601 -23.97 -14.52 -18.04
CA ARG A 601 -24.51 -14.56 -19.40
C ARG A 601 -26.01 -14.83 -19.40
N ARG A 602 -26.69 -14.32 -20.43
CA ARG A 602 -28.08 -14.65 -20.77
C ARG A 602 -28.15 -15.19 -22.19
N THR A 603 -29.19 -15.96 -22.48
CA THR A 603 -29.51 -16.37 -23.84
C THR A 603 -30.17 -15.19 -24.56
N ASP A 604 -29.67 -14.82 -25.74
CA ASP A 604 -30.30 -13.82 -26.59
C ASP A 604 -31.42 -14.43 -27.47
N ALA A 605 -32.06 -13.60 -28.30
CA ALA A 605 -33.14 -14.01 -29.18
C ALA A 605 -32.72 -15.04 -30.26
N THR A 606 -31.42 -15.24 -30.47
CA THR A 606 -30.86 -16.21 -31.43
C THR A 606 -30.44 -17.53 -30.76
N GLY A 607 -30.61 -17.65 -29.44
CA GLY A 607 -30.13 -18.79 -28.68
C GLY A 607 -28.66 -18.69 -28.27
N ALA A 608 -27.97 -17.58 -28.58
CA ALA A 608 -26.57 -17.40 -28.24
C ALA A 608 -26.39 -16.87 -26.81
N LEU A 609 -25.34 -17.34 -26.11
CA LEU A 609 -25.00 -16.88 -24.77
C LEU A 609 -24.21 -15.56 -24.81
N VAL A 610 -24.92 -14.46 -24.57
CA VAL A 610 -24.34 -13.11 -24.51
C VAL A 610 -24.12 -12.66 -23.06
N PRO A 611 -23.06 -11.90 -22.76
CA PRO A 611 -22.88 -11.31 -21.43
C PRO A 611 -24.09 -10.47 -21.00
N LEU A 612 -24.46 -10.54 -19.72
CA LEU A 612 -25.52 -9.73 -19.10
C LEU A 612 -25.18 -8.23 -19.15
N VAL A 613 -23.89 -7.91 -19.08
CA VAL A 613 -23.36 -6.55 -19.18
C VAL A 613 -22.49 -6.46 -20.45
N PRO A 614 -22.73 -5.48 -21.35
CA PRO A 614 -21.88 -5.29 -22.52
C PRO A 614 -20.41 -5.11 -22.12
N SER A 615 -19.47 -5.64 -22.90
CA SER A 615 -18.05 -5.35 -22.69
C SER A 615 -17.85 -3.82 -22.71
N PRO A 616 -17.31 -3.23 -21.63
CA PRO A 616 -17.10 -1.79 -21.60
C PRO A 616 -16.09 -1.40 -22.68
N ASN A 617 -16.30 -0.26 -23.32
CA ASN A 617 -15.31 0.32 -24.24
C ASN A 617 -14.08 0.80 -23.44
N SER A 618 -13.25 -0.16 -22.99
CA SER A 618 -12.09 0.08 -22.12
C SER A 618 -10.79 0.16 -22.93
N PRO A 619 -9.83 1.00 -22.49
CA PRO A 619 -8.48 1.07 -23.04
C PRO A 619 -7.78 -0.29 -23.15
N VAL A 620 -7.93 -1.15 -22.15
CA VAL A 620 -7.21 -2.45 -22.03
C VAL A 620 -8.01 -3.64 -22.51
N ASP A 621 -9.21 -3.43 -23.05
CA ASP A 621 -10.04 -4.55 -23.50
C ASP A 621 -9.47 -5.21 -24.77
N LEU A 622 -8.76 -6.32 -24.60
CA LEU A 622 -8.32 -7.18 -25.70
C LEU A 622 -9.10 -8.50 -25.70
N SER A 623 -10.32 -8.52 -25.15
CA SER A 623 -11.13 -9.74 -24.99
C SER A 623 -11.56 -10.40 -26.31
N HIS A 624 -11.42 -9.69 -27.44
CA HIS A 624 -11.53 -10.30 -28.78
C HIS A 624 -10.54 -11.48 -28.94
N TRP A 625 -9.38 -11.40 -28.29
CA TRP A 625 -8.44 -12.51 -28.19
C TRP A 625 -8.67 -13.25 -26.87
N LYS A 626 -9.23 -14.46 -26.96
CA LYS A 626 -9.70 -15.23 -25.79
C LYS A 626 -8.61 -15.50 -24.75
N ASP A 627 -7.37 -15.59 -25.18
CA ASP A 627 -6.19 -15.89 -24.36
C ASP A 627 -5.62 -14.67 -23.62
N TYR A 628 -6.06 -13.46 -23.97
CA TYR A 628 -5.49 -12.21 -23.45
C TYR A 628 -5.43 -12.18 -21.93
N PHE A 629 -6.57 -12.42 -21.26
CA PHE A 629 -6.64 -12.35 -19.81
C PHE A 629 -5.73 -13.40 -19.16
N LEU A 630 -5.75 -14.63 -19.65
CA LEU A 630 -4.88 -15.68 -19.12
C LEU A 630 -3.40 -15.32 -19.31
N ALA A 631 -3.02 -14.81 -20.47
CA ALA A 631 -1.66 -14.38 -20.76
C ALA A 631 -1.20 -13.20 -19.88
N HIS A 632 -2.08 -12.23 -19.64
CA HIS A 632 -1.82 -11.09 -18.75
C HIS A 632 -1.66 -11.54 -17.29
N GLU A 633 -2.60 -12.35 -16.78
CA GLU A 633 -2.55 -12.84 -15.40
C GLU A 633 -1.33 -13.76 -15.16
N ILE A 634 -0.94 -14.61 -16.11
CA ILE A 634 0.28 -15.43 -15.96
C ILE A 634 1.54 -14.54 -15.97
N ALA A 635 1.57 -13.46 -16.75
CA ALA A 635 2.73 -12.56 -16.79
C ALA A 635 2.99 -11.90 -15.42
N HIS A 636 1.93 -11.65 -14.64
CA HIS A 636 2.06 -11.09 -13.30
C HIS A 636 2.89 -11.96 -12.33
N GLN A 637 3.01 -13.26 -12.60
CA GLN A 637 3.85 -14.15 -11.80
C GLN A 637 5.32 -13.70 -11.82
N TRP A 638 5.83 -13.19 -12.95
CA TRP A 638 7.13 -12.50 -13.01
C TRP A 638 7.01 -11.04 -12.57
N TRP A 639 6.02 -10.32 -13.12
CA TRP A 639 5.90 -8.87 -13.04
C TRP A 639 4.75 -8.44 -12.10
N GLY A 640 5.09 -8.15 -10.85
CA GLY A 640 4.12 -7.80 -9.81
C GLY A 640 4.09 -8.80 -8.65
N GLN A 641 4.51 -10.04 -8.88
CA GLN A 641 4.71 -11.05 -7.82
C GLN A 641 6.18 -11.41 -7.62
N GLY A 642 6.89 -11.80 -8.69
CA GLY A 642 8.31 -12.14 -8.62
C GLY A 642 9.21 -10.91 -8.39
N VAL A 643 8.89 -9.78 -9.04
CA VAL A 643 9.47 -8.45 -8.79
C VAL A 643 8.32 -7.48 -8.59
N THR A 644 8.35 -6.69 -7.52
CA THR A 644 7.26 -5.75 -7.19
C THR A 644 7.70 -4.30 -7.30
N ALA A 645 6.73 -3.39 -7.36
CA ALA A 645 7.00 -1.96 -7.39
C ALA A 645 7.52 -1.47 -6.02
N ALA A 646 8.60 -0.71 -5.99
CA ALA A 646 9.14 -0.11 -4.76
C ALA A 646 8.23 0.96 -4.17
N THR A 647 7.56 1.73 -5.02
CA THR A 647 6.59 2.75 -4.60
C THR A 647 5.38 2.73 -5.54
N TYR A 648 4.35 3.50 -5.20
CA TYR A 648 3.19 3.67 -6.07
C TYR A 648 3.56 4.20 -7.47
N ARG A 649 4.67 4.95 -7.59
CA ARG A 649 5.19 5.51 -8.85
C ARG A 649 5.69 4.42 -9.80
N ASP A 650 6.12 3.30 -9.25
CA ASP A 650 6.74 2.19 -9.97
C ASP A 650 5.73 1.09 -10.35
N GLN A 651 4.44 1.28 -10.06
CA GLN A 651 3.39 0.27 -10.29
C GLN A 651 3.30 -0.20 -11.75
N TRP A 652 3.71 0.65 -12.71
CA TRP A 652 3.77 0.28 -14.12
C TRP A 652 4.69 -0.92 -14.37
N LEU A 653 5.66 -1.22 -13.50
CA LEU A 653 6.47 -2.44 -13.60
C LEU A 653 5.62 -3.71 -13.50
N SER A 654 4.49 -3.68 -12.79
CA SER A 654 3.54 -4.79 -12.76
C SER A 654 2.68 -4.81 -14.02
N GLU A 655 1.90 -3.75 -14.23
CA GLU A 655 0.85 -3.72 -15.25
C GLU A 655 1.39 -3.51 -16.66
N GLY A 656 2.38 -2.63 -16.82
CA GLY A 656 2.99 -2.30 -18.11
C GLY A 656 3.82 -3.45 -18.67
N LEU A 657 4.63 -4.14 -17.84
CA LEU A 657 5.38 -5.33 -18.28
C LEU A 657 4.43 -6.50 -18.56
N SER A 658 3.37 -6.70 -17.77
CA SER A 658 2.39 -7.76 -18.02
C SER A 658 1.57 -7.50 -19.29
N GLN A 659 1.15 -6.25 -19.52
CA GLN A 659 0.46 -5.85 -20.75
C GLN A 659 1.36 -6.01 -21.99
N PHE A 660 2.64 -5.65 -21.86
CA PHE A 660 3.64 -5.87 -22.90
C PHE A 660 3.82 -7.37 -23.19
N ALA A 661 3.97 -8.20 -22.16
CA ALA A 661 4.09 -9.65 -22.29
C ALA A 661 2.87 -10.27 -22.99
N ALA A 662 1.65 -9.88 -22.59
CA ALA A 662 0.42 -10.33 -23.22
C ALA A 662 0.37 -9.95 -24.71
N ALA A 663 0.74 -8.71 -25.06
CA ALA A 663 0.79 -8.28 -26.46
C ALA A 663 1.79 -9.11 -27.30
N LEU A 664 2.94 -9.51 -26.73
CA LEU A 664 3.90 -10.39 -27.40
C LEU A 664 3.37 -11.81 -27.59
N TYR A 665 2.70 -12.36 -26.58
CA TYR A 665 2.10 -13.69 -26.70
C TYR A 665 0.99 -13.70 -27.77
N LEU A 666 0.14 -12.67 -27.78
CA LEU A 666 -0.90 -12.52 -28.80
C LEU A 666 -0.30 -12.36 -30.20
N ARG A 667 0.82 -11.64 -30.36
CA ARG A 667 1.59 -11.60 -31.62
C ARG A 667 2.05 -12.99 -32.03
N SER A 668 2.62 -13.76 -31.10
CA SER A 668 3.10 -15.13 -31.37
C SER A 668 1.97 -16.08 -31.78
N LYS A 669 0.77 -15.92 -31.22
CA LYS A 669 -0.37 -16.81 -31.47
C LYS A 669 -1.21 -16.39 -32.68
N HIS A 670 -1.35 -15.08 -32.92
CA HIS A 670 -2.28 -14.53 -33.91
C HIS A 670 -1.62 -13.72 -35.05
N GLY A 671 -0.29 -13.58 -35.06
CA GLY A 671 0.45 -12.94 -36.14
C GLY A 671 0.59 -11.42 -36.02
N GLU A 672 1.24 -10.82 -37.02
CA GLU A 672 1.58 -9.40 -37.06
C GLU A 672 0.36 -8.48 -37.23
N GLU A 673 -0.69 -8.93 -37.93
CA GLU A 673 -1.91 -8.14 -38.10
C GLU A 673 -2.61 -7.91 -36.76
N ALA A 674 -2.68 -8.94 -35.91
CA ALA A 674 -3.20 -8.83 -34.56
C ALA A 674 -2.35 -7.87 -33.71
N PHE A 675 -1.02 -7.99 -33.80
CA PHE A 675 -0.11 -7.11 -33.08
C PHE A 675 -0.26 -5.64 -33.51
N SER A 676 -0.33 -5.38 -34.82
CA SER A 676 -0.58 -4.05 -35.38
C SER A 676 -1.91 -3.47 -34.88
N ALA A 677 -2.97 -4.28 -34.82
CA ALA A 677 -4.26 -3.85 -34.29
C ALA A 677 -4.19 -3.48 -32.79
N ILE A 678 -3.46 -4.26 -31.99
CA ILE A 678 -3.22 -3.98 -30.57
C ILE A 678 -2.45 -2.66 -30.40
N LEU A 679 -1.33 -2.48 -31.10
CA LEU A 679 -0.53 -1.26 -31.03
C LEU A 679 -1.33 0.00 -31.44
N LYS A 680 -2.12 -0.11 -32.51
CA LYS A 680 -3.04 0.97 -32.95
C LYS A 680 -4.06 1.32 -31.87
N LYS A 681 -4.63 0.31 -31.18
CA LYS A 681 -5.57 0.54 -30.07
C LYS A 681 -4.87 1.22 -28.90
N PHE A 682 -3.69 0.73 -28.50
CA PHE A 682 -2.90 1.32 -27.41
C PHE A 682 -2.57 2.78 -27.71
N SER A 683 -2.12 3.07 -28.94
CA SER A 683 -1.71 4.40 -29.37
C SER A 683 -2.90 5.37 -29.41
N LYS A 684 -4.05 4.91 -29.91
CA LYS A 684 -5.30 5.69 -29.91
C LYS A 684 -5.73 6.09 -28.49
N TRP A 685 -5.70 5.17 -27.54
CA TRP A 685 -6.08 5.46 -26.16
C TRP A 685 -5.04 6.33 -25.44
N THR A 686 -3.76 6.10 -25.70
CA THR A 686 -2.66 6.93 -25.22
C THR A 686 -2.82 8.38 -25.69
N GLY A 687 -3.09 8.61 -26.99
CA GLY A 687 -3.33 9.95 -27.53
C GLY A 687 -4.54 10.67 -26.88
N LYS A 688 -5.57 9.93 -26.49
CA LYS A 688 -6.74 10.50 -25.80
C LYS A 688 -6.48 10.87 -24.35
N LYS A 689 -5.61 10.13 -23.66
CA LYS A 689 -5.51 10.16 -22.19
C LYS A 689 -4.16 10.60 -21.65
N SER A 690 -3.07 10.62 -22.43
CA SER A 690 -1.72 10.95 -21.95
C SER A 690 -1.65 12.31 -21.24
N ARG A 691 -2.50 13.27 -21.61
CA ARG A 691 -2.60 14.57 -20.92
C ARG A 691 -2.84 14.46 -19.40
N TRP A 692 -3.42 13.36 -18.92
CA TRP A 692 -3.72 13.14 -17.51
C TRP A 692 -2.50 12.84 -16.65
N GLY A 693 -1.36 12.48 -17.24
CA GLY A 693 -0.15 12.27 -16.46
C GLY A 693 0.92 11.45 -17.19
N GLU A 694 2.04 11.34 -16.52
CA GLU A 694 3.18 10.51 -16.90
C GLU A 694 3.01 9.07 -16.40
N ILE A 695 3.86 8.14 -16.86
CA ILE A 695 3.82 6.75 -16.40
C ILE A 695 4.17 6.67 -14.91
N THR A 696 5.14 7.46 -14.46
CA THR A 696 5.61 7.53 -13.06
C THR A 696 4.67 8.22 -12.09
N LEU A 697 3.51 8.71 -12.56
CA LEU A 697 2.41 9.10 -11.67
C LEU A 697 1.77 7.87 -11.02
N GLY A 698 1.93 6.69 -11.65
CA GLY A 698 1.60 5.40 -11.07
C GLY A 698 0.12 5.23 -10.71
N SER A 699 -0.16 4.55 -9.60
CA SER A 699 -1.53 4.22 -9.18
C SER A 699 -2.42 5.44 -8.94
N ARG A 700 -1.84 6.62 -8.70
CA ARG A 700 -2.60 7.86 -8.47
C ARG A 700 -3.47 8.26 -9.66
N LEU A 701 -3.10 7.86 -10.87
CA LEU A 701 -3.95 8.07 -12.05
C LEU A 701 -5.34 7.45 -11.88
N SER A 702 -5.46 6.33 -11.15
CA SER A 702 -6.75 5.66 -10.95
C SER A 702 -7.75 6.50 -10.14
N TYR A 703 -7.26 7.39 -9.27
CA TYR A 703 -8.09 8.30 -8.47
C TYR A 703 -8.58 9.52 -9.27
N VAL A 704 -7.88 9.87 -10.35
CA VAL A 704 -8.18 11.06 -11.16
C VAL A 704 -9.00 10.69 -12.40
N ASP A 705 -8.57 9.68 -13.16
CA ASP A 705 -9.28 9.16 -14.33
C ASP A 705 -8.87 7.69 -14.54
N PHE A 706 -9.79 6.77 -14.24
CA PHE A 706 -9.51 5.33 -14.31
C PHE A 706 -9.16 4.84 -15.72
N GLU A 707 -9.76 5.41 -16.77
CA GLU A 707 -9.37 5.08 -18.14
C GLU A 707 -7.98 5.65 -18.48
N ALA A 708 -7.58 6.76 -17.87
CA ALA A 708 -6.23 7.29 -18.01
C ALA A 708 -5.20 6.37 -17.34
N TYR A 709 -5.50 5.86 -16.15
CA TYR A 709 -4.70 4.81 -15.52
C TYR A 709 -4.51 3.63 -16.47
N GLN A 710 -5.59 3.08 -17.04
CA GLN A 710 -5.53 2.00 -18.01
C GLN A 710 -4.75 2.39 -19.29
N ALA A 711 -4.98 3.57 -19.85
CA ALA A 711 -4.32 4.01 -21.08
C ALA A 711 -2.82 4.35 -20.90
N ILE A 712 -2.40 4.80 -19.72
CA ILE A 712 -1.03 5.25 -19.46
C ILE A 712 -0.21 4.11 -18.84
N ILE A 713 -0.67 3.54 -17.71
CA ILE A 713 0.09 2.55 -16.95
C ILE A 713 0.17 1.20 -17.67
N TYR A 714 -0.81 0.86 -18.50
CA TYR A 714 -0.79 -0.36 -19.31
C TYR A 714 -0.36 -0.04 -20.74
N ASN A 715 -1.17 0.72 -21.47
CA ASN A 715 -1.01 0.84 -22.92
C ASN A 715 0.20 1.71 -23.32
N LYS A 716 0.36 2.91 -22.74
CA LYS A 716 1.55 3.77 -22.99
C LYS A 716 2.81 3.05 -22.53
N ALA A 717 2.81 2.45 -21.33
CA ALA A 717 3.95 1.66 -20.85
C ALA A 717 4.31 0.51 -21.81
N ALA A 718 3.34 -0.27 -22.29
CA ALA A 718 3.59 -1.35 -23.25
C ALA A 718 4.10 -0.85 -24.61
N LEU A 719 3.60 0.29 -25.10
CA LEU A 719 4.14 0.93 -26.31
C LEU A 719 5.58 1.38 -26.12
N VAL A 720 5.88 2.02 -24.99
CA VAL A 720 7.23 2.49 -24.66
C VAL A 720 8.19 1.32 -24.49
N LEU A 721 7.77 0.23 -23.86
CA LEU A 721 8.55 -1.02 -23.79
C LEU A 721 8.78 -1.64 -25.18
N ASN A 722 7.78 -1.63 -26.06
CA ASN A 722 7.95 -2.06 -27.45
C ASN A 722 8.93 -1.17 -28.22
N MET A 723 8.87 0.16 -28.03
CA MET A 723 9.84 1.10 -28.59
C MET A 723 11.24 0.88 -28.01
N LEU A 724 11.35 0.58 -26.71
CA LEU A 724 12.64 0.28 -26.09
C LEU A 724 13.24 -1.02 -26.64
N ARG A 725 12.42 -2.07 -26.82
CA ARG A 725 12.80 -3.31 -27.50
C ARG A 725 13.30 -3.04 -28.91
N ASP A 726 12.54 -2.25 -29.68
CA ASP A 726 12.92 -1.88 -31.04
C ASP A 726 14.19 -1.01 -31.07
N LEU A 727 14.44 -0.16 -30.07
CA LEU A 727 15.66 0.64 -29.95
C LEU A 727 16.90 -0.22 -29.63
N MET A 728 16.77 -1.17 -28.70
CA MET A 728 17.87 -2.01 -28.21
C MET A 728 18.15 -3.25 -29.09
N GLY A 729 17.13 -3.71 -29.82
CA GLY A 729 17.08 -5.05 -30.40
C GLY A 729 16.66 -6.11 -29.38
N ASP A 730 16.02 -7.18 -29.88
CA ASP A 730 15.39 -8.21 -29.04
C ASP A 730 16.39 -8.88 -28.08
N GLU A 731 17.59 -9.24 -28.57
CA GLU A 731 18.59 -9.95 -27.76
C GLU A 731 18.99 -9.17 -26.51
N ARG A 732 19.40 -7.90 -26.67
CA ARG A 732 19.81 -7.03 -25.56
C ARG A 732 18.64 -6.69 -24.65
N PHE A 733 17.47 -6.43 -25.22
CA PHE A 733 16.27 -6.10 -24.45
C PHE A 733 15.86 -7.24 -23.52
N PHE A 734 15.72 -8.47 -24.05
CA PHE A 734 15.35 -9.62 -23.22
C PHE A 734 16.47 -10.08 -22.29
N ALA A 735 17.75 -9.90 -22.67
CA ALA A 735 18.86 -10.08 -21.73
C ALA A 735 18.77 -9.10 -20.55
N GLY A 736 18.42 -7.83 -20.82
CA GLY A 736 18.15 -6.83 -19.80
C GLY A 736 16.99 -7.21 -18.88
N LEU A 737 15.86 -7.70 -19.44
CA LEU A 737 14.72 -8.14 -18.63
C LEU A 737 15.06 -9.34 -17.74
N ARG A 738 15.79 -10.34 -18.27
CA ARG A 738 16.25 -11.49 -17.48
C ARG A 738 17.21 -11.06 -16.38
N GLY A 739 18.16 -10.17 -16.68
CA GLY A 739 19.09 -9.63 -15.69
C GLY A 739 18.40 -8.80 -14.61
N PHE A 740 17.42 -7.98 -14.99
CA PHE A 740 16.59 -7.22 -14.06
C PHE A 740 15.80 -8.16 -13.14
N PHE A 741 15.09 -9.14 -13.71
CA PHE A 741 14.33 -10.11 -12.93
C PHE A 741 15.22 -10.91 -11.98
N ALA A 742 16.35 -11.45 -12.46
CA ALA A 742 17.27 -12.22 -11.63
C ALA A 742 17.85 -11.40 -10.47
N ARG A 743 18.06 -10.10 -10.66
CA ARG A 743 18.61 -9.21 -9.64
C ARG A 743 17.60 -8.82 -8.55
N TYR A 744 16.33 -8.65 -8.91
CA TYR A 744 15.29 -8.14 -8.02
C TYR A 744 14.21 -9.19 -7.66
N ARG A 745 14.41 -10.46 -8.03
CA ARG A 745 13.48 -11.54 -7.69
C ARG A 745 13.35 -11.66 -6.18
N GLY A 746 12.12 -11.63 -5.69
CA GLY A 746 11.81 -11.63 -4.25
C GLY A 746 12.11 -10.29 -3.57
N SER A 747 12.15 -9.18 -4.33
CA SER A 747 12.31 -7.84 -3.80
C SER A 747 11.46 -6.82 -4.56
N THR A 748 11.48 -5.58 -4.06
CA THR A 748 10.96 -4.43 -4.80
C THR A 748 11.98 -3.89 -5.80
N ALA A 749 11.50 -3.17 -6.80
CA ALA A 749 12.32 -2.43 -7.75
C ALA A 749 11.69 -1.08 -8.14
N SER A 750 12.52 -0.08 -8.39
CA SER A 750 12.11 1.24 -8.88
C SER A 750 12.29 1.39 -10.39
N THR A 751 11.63 2.39 -10.96
CA THR A 751 11.77 2.81 -12.36
C THR A 751 13.23 3.15 -12.70
N GLY A 752 13.94 3.79 -11.77
CA GLY A 752 15.36 4.09 -11.92
C GLY A 752 16.24 2.83 -11.96
N GLN A 753 15.92 1.82 -11.14
CA GLN A 753 16.61 0.53 -11.16
C GLN A 753 16.32 -0.27 -12.44
N PHE A 754 15.09 -0.23 -12.95
CA PHE A 754 14.74 -0.81 -14.25
C PHE A 754 15.53 -0.13 -15.38
N ARG A 755 15.55 1.20 -15.41
CA ARG A 755 16.34 1.98 -16.38
C ARG A 755 17.81 1.57 -16.34
N ALA A 756 18.41 1.52 -15.15
CA ALA A 756 19.81 1.13 -15.00
C ALA A 756 20.11 -0.29 -15.54
N ALA A 757 19.18 -1.24 -15.36
CA ALA A 757 19.32 -2.58 -15.92
C ALA A 757 19.23 -2.58 -17.45
N MET A 758 18.35 -1.77 -18.03
CA MET A 758 18.24 -1.62 -19.49
C MET A 758 19.46 -0.89 -20.08
N GLU A 759 19.98 0.14 -19.42
CA GLU A 759 21.21 0.85 -19.82
C GLU A 759 22.43 -0.08 -19.81
N ALA A 760 22.57 -0.90 -18.77
CA ALA A 760 23.62 -1.90 -18.67
C ALA A 760 23.56 -2.91 -19.82
N ALA A 761 22.36 -3.39 -20.17
CA ALA A 761 22.17 -4.31 -21.30
C ALA A 761 22.33 -3.63 -22.67
N ALA A 762 21.96 -2.35 -22.79
CA ALA A 762 22.11 -1.57 -24.02
C ALA A 762 23.58 -1.19 -24.30
N GLY A 763 24.39 -1.03 -23.26
CA GLY A 763 25.75 -0.48 -23.34
C GLY A 763 25.77 1.02 -23.62
N ARG A 764 24.66 1.75 -23.38
CA ARG A 764 24.53 3.21 -23.56
C ARG A 764 23.53 3.79 -22.57
N GLY A 765 23.66 5.09 -22.29
CA GLY A 765 22.67 5.84 -21.53
C GLY A 765 21.32 5.92 -22.27
N LEU A 766 20.24 5.89 -21.51
CA LEU A 766 18.86 5.93 -22.02
C LEU A 766 18.04 7.07 -21.42
N ALA A 767 18.70 8.08 -20.82
CA ALA A 767 18.04 9.25 -20.22
C ALA A 767 17.06 9.94 -21.18
N ASP A 768 17.55 10.25 -22.39
CA ASP A 768 16.79 10.97 -23.42
C ASP A 768 15.60 10.14 -23.95
N PHE A 769 15.58 8.84 -23.69
CA PHE A 769 14.41 7.98 -23.94
C PHE A 769 13.49 7.97 -22.72
N PHE A 770 14.00 7.68 -21.53
CA PHE A 770 13.18 7.52 -20.33
C PHE A 770 12.49 8.82 -19.89
N ASP A 771 13.20 9.94 -19.89
CA ASP A 771 12.66 11.20 -19.37
C ASP A 771 11.41 11.68 -20.13
N PRO A 772 11.38 11.75 -21.47
CA PRO A 772 10.17 12.16 -22.17
C PRO A 772 9.08 11.07 -22.22
N TRP A 773 9.43 9.77 -22.22
CA TRP A 773 8.43 8.71 -22.34
C TRP A 773 7.80 8.27 -21.02
N PHE A 774 8.58 8.22 -19.93
CA PHE A 774 8.12 7.79 -18.59
C PHE A 774 7.73 8.94 -17.68
N ASN A 775 8.49 10.05 -17.72
CA ASN A 775 8.39 11.18 -16.78
C ASN A 775 7.76 12.42 -17.44
N SER A 776 6.88 12.22 -18.43
CA SER A 776 6.10 13.29 -19.06
C SER A 776 4.73 12.81 -19.53
N HIS A 777 3.78 13.74 -19.48
CA HIS A 777 2.43 13.59 -20.03
C HIS A 777 2.38 13.92 -21.54
N GLU A 778 3.42 14.57 -22.08
CA GLU A 778 3.55 14.92 -23.49
C GLU A 778 3.72 13.68 -24.36
N LEU A 779 3.41 13.82 -25.66
CA LEU A 779 3.65 12.82 -26.69
C LEU A 779 4.44 13.46 -27.85
N ALA A 780 5.07 12.63 -28.67
CA ALA A 780 5.86 13.10 -29.80
C ALA A 780 4.97 13.81 -30.83
N GLU A 781 5.24 15.09 -31.10
CA GLU A 781 4.69 15.81 -32.24
C GLU A 781 5.74 15.85 -33.34
N VAL A 782 5.41 15.28 -34.50
CA VAL A 782 6.36 15.01 -35.58
C VAL A 782 5.80 15.52 -36.90
N ARG A 783 6.56 16.40 -37.55
CA ARG A 783 6.33 16.77 -38.94
C ARG A 783 7.18 15.88 -39.85
N VAL A 784 6.53 15.25 -40.81
CA VAL A 784 7.16 14.30 -41.72
C VAL A 784 7.15 14.86 -43.13
N GLY A 785 8.34 15.06 -43.71
CA GLY A 785 8.55 15.22 -45.15
C GLY A 785 8.93 13.88 -45.76
N ARG A 786 8.38 13.56 -46.93
CA ARG A 786 8.66 12.31 -47.64
C ARG A 786 8.84 12.57 -49.13
N THR A 787 9.96 12.14 -49.70
CA THR A 787 10.14 12.06 -51.16
C THR A 787 10.56 10.66 -51.56
N VAL A 788 10.27 10.28 -52.80
CA VAL A 788 10.71 9.01 -53.38
C VAL A 788 11.34 9.36 -54.71
N ASP A 789 12.66 9.26 -54.77
CA ASP A 789 13.45 9.57 -55.95
C ASP A 789 13.87 8.26 -56.62
N ARG A 790 13.64 8.15 -57.93
CA ARG A 790 14.02 6.95 -58.68
C ARG A 790 15.37 7.15 -59.34
N SER A 791 16.28 6.21 -59.11
CA SER A 791 17.59 6.14 -59.77
C SER A 791 17.78 4.75 -60.38
N GLY A 792 17.45 4.62 -61.67
CA GLY A 792 17.53 3.36 -62.41
C GLY A 792 16.62 2.26 -61.84
N GLU A 793 17.24 1.15 -61.42
CA GLU A 793 16.58 0.01 -60.77
C GLU A 793 16.36 0.19 -59.26
N THR A 794 16.79 1.31 -58.68
CA THR A 794 16.63 1.60 -57.24
C THR A 794 15.75 2.81 -57.02
N SER A 795 15.01 2.80 -55.92
CA SER A 795 14.26 3.94 -55.42
C SER A 795 14.85 4.37 -54.07
N VAL A 796 15.08 5.66 -53.89
CA VAL A 796 15.55 6.26 -52.64
C VAL A 796 14.36 6.91 -51.95
N ILE A 797 13.95 6.36 -50.82
CA ILE A 797 12.90 6.94 -49.98
C ILE A 797 13.60 7.88 -49.00
N ARG A 798 13.35 9.19 -49.11
CA ARG A 798 13.86 10.19 -48.17
C ARG A 798 12.79 10.54 -47.17
N ILE A 799 13.12 10.43 -45.88
CA ILE A 799 12.25 10.79 -44.76
C ILE A 799 12.91 11.89 -43.96
N ARG A 800 12.27 13.06 -43.92
CA ARG A 800 12.69 14.21 -43.11
C ARG A 800 11.79 14.37 -41.91
N ILE A 801 12.38 14.37 -40.72
CA ILE A 801 11.73 14.49 -39.43
C ILE A 801 12.03 15.87 -38.83
N ASP A 802 10.99 16.58 -38.38
CA ASP A 802 11.06 17.81 -37.58
C ASP A 802 10.13 17.67 -36.37
N GLN A 803 10.69 17.74 -35.16
CA GLN A 803 9.95 17.70 -33.90
C GLN A 803 9.78 19.13 -33.36
N PRO A 804 8.64 19.82 -33.57
CA PRO A 804 8.49 21.22 -33.17
C PRO A 804 8.58 21.47 -31.65
N GLY A 805 8.17 20.50 -30.84
CA GLY A 805 8.15 20.58 -29.37
C GLY A 805 9.45 20.10 -28.71
N ARG A 806 9.31 19.53 -27.51
CA ARG A 806 10.38 18.79 -26.84
C ARG A 806 10.82 17.61 -27.72
N PRO A 807 12.13 17.38 -27.94
CA PRO A 807 12.58 16.24 -28.73
C PRO A 807 12.34 14.92 -27.98
N PHE A 808 11.84 13.92 -28.70
CA PHE A 808 11.73 12.53 -28.24
C PHE A 808 12.73 11.66 -29.01
N VAL A 809 13.29 10.66 -28.32
CA VAL A 809 14.05 9.57 -28.95
C VAL A 809 13.13 8.38 -29.17
N PHE A 810 13.03 7.87 -30.40
CA PHE A 810 12.19 6.69 -30.70
C PHE A 810 12.60 5.96 -31.99
N PRO A 811 12.37 4.63 -32.06
CA PRO A 811 12.41 3.91 -33.32
C PRO A 811 11.17 4.21 -34.16
N LEU A 812 11.35 4.44 -35.45
CA LEU A 812 10.30 4.76 -36.40
C LEU A 812 10.29 3.74 -37.54
N TRP A 813 9.18 3.02 -37.69
CA TRP A 813 8.98 2.10 -38.80
C TRP A 813 8.43 2.82 -40.03
N ILE A 814 9.03 2.55 -41.19
CA ILE A 814 8.62 3.00 -42.50
C ILE A 814 8.25 1.76 -43.31
N SER A 815 7.05 1.68 -43.86
CA SER A 815 6.62 0.57 -44.72
C SER A 815 6.30 1.05 -46.12
N TRP A 816 6.48 0.21 -47.13
CA TRP A 816 6.14 0.51 -48.51
C TRP A 816 5.78 -0.76 -49.28
N LYS A 817 5.16 -0.61 -50.46
CA LYS A 817 4.96 -1.72 -51.41
C LYS A 817 5.98 -1.63 -52.52
N GLY A 818 6.62 -2.75 -52.84
CA GLY A 818 7.46 -2.82 -54.05
C GLY A 818 6.65 -3.16 -55.29
N ALA A 819 7.35 -3.35 -56.41
CA ALA A 819 6.73 -3.62 -57.70
C ALA A 819 5.93 -4.94 -57.76
N ASP A 820 6.32 -5.92 -56.95
CA ASP A 820 5.63 -7.19 -56.73
C ASP A 820 4.35 -7.08 -55.88
N GLY A 821 4.05 -5.88 -55.36
CA GLY A 821 2.96 -5.64 -54.43
C GLY A 821 3.25 -6.08 -52.99
N ALA A 822 4.41 -6.69 -52.72
CA ALA A 822 4.79 -7.16 -51.39
C ALA A 822 5.11 -5.97 -50.48
N ALA A 823 4.54 -5.99 -49.27
CA ALA A 823 4.82 -5.02 -48.23
C ALA A 823 6.23 -5.26 -47.65
N ARG A 824 7.04 -4.20 -47.65
CA ARG A 824 8.38 -4.15 -47.06
C ARG A 824 8.37 -3.11 -45.95
N ARG A 825 9.23 -3.26 -44.95
CA ARG A 825 9.38 -2.28 -43.87
C ARG A 825 10.83 -2.17 -43.41
N GLU A 826 11.20 -0.97 -42.99
CA GLU A 826 12.50 -0.65 -42.41
C GLU A 826 12.32 0.24 -41.18
N LYS A 827 13.21 0.07 -40.20
CA LYS A 827 13.21 0.84 -38.96
C LYS A 827 14.36 1.83 -39.00
N VAL A 828 14.05 3.09 -38.73
CA VAL A 828 15.05 4.15 -38.52
C VAL A 828 14.99 4.65 -37.08
N LEU A 829 16.09 5.21 -36.57
CA LEU A 829 16.15 5.73 -35.20
C LEU A 829 16.14 7.25 -35.20
N VAL A 830 15.07 7.85 -34.65
CA VAL A 830 14.96 9.29 -34.46
C VAL A 830 15.57 9.64 -33.11
N GLU A 831 16.71 10.33 -33.13
CA GLU A 831 17.46 10.74 -31.94
C GLU A 831 17.58 12.26 -31.82
N GLN A 832 17.29 12.99 -32.91
CA GLN A 832 17.45 14.44 -32.96
C GLN A 832 16.13 15.16 -33.26
N LYS A 833 16.08 16.45 -32.91
CA LYS A 833 14.94 17.32 -33.22
C LYS A 833 14.66 17.41 -34.71
N ASN A 834 15.72 17.52 -35.51
CA ASN A 834 15.69 17.49 -36.97
C ASN A 834 16.58 16.36 -37.45
N GLN A 835 16.06 15.45 -38.26
CA GLN A 835 16.83 14.32 -38.76
C GLN A 835 16.32 13.87 -40.13
N GLU A 836 17.21 13.40 -40.99
CA GLU A 836 16.88 12.90 -42.32
C GLU A 836 17.42 11.48 -42.49
N PHE A 837 16.66 10.65 -43.20
CA PHE A 837 16.99 9.26 -43.48
C PHE A 837 16.80 8.98 -44.97
N GLU A 838 17.71 8.20 -45.54
CA GLU A 838 17.60 7.66 -46.89
C GLU A 838 17.48 6.12 -46.81
N ILE A 839 16.43 5.57 -47.39
CA ILE A 839 16.19 4.13 -47.46
C ILE A 839 16.29 3.70 -48.92
N LEU A 840 17.17 2.75 -49.20
CA LEU A 840 17.34 2.17 -50.54
C LEU A 840 16.38 1.01 -50.73
N ALA A 841 15.53 1.09 -51.74
CA ALA A 841 14.57 0.05 -52.08
C ALA A 841 14.78 -0.45 -53.51
N PRO A 842 14.78 -1.78 -53.75
CA PRO A 842 14.87 -2.33 -55.09
C PRO A 842 13.57 -2.11 -55.86
N GLY A 843 13.69 -1.57 -57.07
CA GLY A 843 12.60 -1.33 -58.00
C GLY A 843 11.70 -0.14 -57.63
N PRO A 844 10.57 0.02 -58.34
CA PRO A 844 9.54 1.01 -58.02
C PRO A 844 8.94 0.83 -56.62
N VAL A 845 8.75 1.94 -55.91
CA VAL A 845 8.13 1.99 -54.59
C VAL A 845 6.79 2.72 -54.63
N ARG A 846 5.77 2.18 -53.94
CA ARG A 846 4.45 2.79 -53.73
C ARG A 846 4.04 2.72 -52.27
N ASP A 847 3.01 3.48 -51.89
CA ASP A 847 2.37 3.41 -50.56
C ASP A 847 3.35 3.52 -49.37
N VAL A 848 4.31 4.45 -49.41
CA VAL A 848 5.22 4.64 -48.26
C VAL A 848 4.44 5.21 -47.07
N VAL A 849 4.27 4.41 -46.02
CA VAL A 849 3.58 4.80 -44.79
C VAL A 849 4.60 4.94 -43.67
N VAL A 850 4.59 6.10 -43.02
CA VAL A 850 5.37 6.36 -41.81
C VAL A 850 4.54 5.97 -40.59
N ASN A 851 5.17 5.25 -39.65
CA ASN A 851 4.53 4.74 -38.43
C ASN A 851 3.25 3.90 -38.72
N PRO A 852 3.32 2.86 -39.57
CA PRO A 852 2.15 2.13 -40.08
C PRO A 852 1.33 1.44 -38.97
N ASP A 853 1.99 1.02 -37.90
CA ASP A 853 1.39 0.36 -36.73
C ASP A 853 0.96 1.35 -35.64
N LYS A 854 1.25 2.65 -35.83
CA LYS A 854 1.11 3.69 -34.80
C LYS A 854 1.84 3.34 -33.49
N ALA A 855 2.92 2.57 -33.60
CA ALA A 855 3.73 2.10 -32.46
C ALA A 855 4.36 3.25 -31.68
N VAL A 856 4.67 4.36 -32.35
CA VAL A 856 5.04 5.63 -31.69
C VAL A 856 3.76 6.44 -31.47
N PRO A 857 3.31 6.65 -30.22
CA PRO A 857 2.13 7.46 -29.93
C PRO A 857 2.45 8.96 -30.06
N GLY A 858 1.53 9.71 -30.66
CA GLY A 858 1.68 11.15 -30.88
C GLY A 858 1.15 11.62 -32.23
N GLY A 859 1.33 12.90 -32.52
CA GLY A 859 0.93 13.52 -33.78
C GLY A 859 1.98 13.32 -34.88
N PHE A 860 1.57 12.72 -36.01
CA PHE A 860 2.42 12.59 -37.21
C PHE A 860 1.75 13.33 -38.36
N ASN A 861 2.18 14.57 -38.60
CA ASN A 861 1.60 15.44 -39.62
C ASN A 861 2.47 15.44 -40.86
N ALA A 862 1.89 15.14 -42.02
CA ALA A 862 2.57 15.31 -43.30
C ALA A 862 2.75 16.81 -43.56
N LYS A 863 3.99 17.24 -43.85
CA LYS A 863 4.19 18.55 -44.45
C LYS A 863 3.65 18.45 -45.89
N LYS A 864 2.66 19.28 -46.26
CA LYS A 864 2.36 19.50 -47.68
C LYS A 864 3.63 20.12 -48.28
N GLY A 865 4.41 19.29 -48.97
CA GLY A 865 5.52 19.70 -49.80
C GLY A 865 5.01 20.36 -51.06
#